data_AF-A0A8D2P7B7-F1
#
_entry.id   AF-A0A8D2P7B7-F1
#
_cell.length_a   1.000
_cell.length_b   1.000
_cell.length_c   1.000
_cell.angle_alpha   90.00
_cell.angle_beta   90.00
_cell.angle_gamma   90.00
#
_symmetry.space_group_name_H-M   'P 1'
#
loop_
_entity.id
_entity.type
_entity.pdbx_description
1 polymer ?
#
loop_
_entity_poly.entity_id
_entity_poly.type
_entity_poly.pdbx_seq_one_letter_code
_entity_poly.pdbx_strand_id
1 'polypeptide(L)'
;AVLKKAALSLHYLSNGHQKWVEHLPESESTQYQLLYSRGTGVIHVVGIVPRSHLNILTFNVEDGEITKQVRVAAPWLGALQGSCAVVGEAVLVCVDTAARSLHVCALDTEQDMRHIPLQSLELEFADDFQARILATQPSVTSASRTQFFLQLSPSHFSLLQYKQGLLSHLRDFQQAALVSFATTGEKTVAAVLTCRTQAVPGSVNILFSDSLTCSNQTYNINLYLVETGQRLLDTTITFNLEQGGARPQQLYIQVFLKKDDSVGYRALVQTEDHMLMFLQQPGKVVWSREESLAEVVSLEMVDLPLTGAQAELEGEFGKKADGLLGMFLKRLSSQLILLQAWTAHLWKMFYDARKPRSQIKNEINIDNLARDEFNLQKMMVMVTASGKLFGIESSSGTILWKQYLRNVKPGSSFKLMVQRTTAHFPHPPQCTLLVKDKETKMSFLYVFNPIFGKRSQVAPPVLKRPILQTLLLPIMDQDYAKVLLLIDDEYKVTPFPATKNVLRQLEEIAHSIYFYLVDAEQGKLSGFRLKKDLSTEESWEVAIPTEVQRIVTVKGKRSNEHVHSQGRVMGDRSVLYKSLNPNLLAVVTESTDTHHERTFIGIYLMDGVTGRIIHSSVQKKAKGPVHMVHSENWVVYQYWNTKARRNEFTVLELYEGTEQYNATAFSSLDRPILPQVLQQSYIFPSAISAMEATITERGITSRHLLIGLPSGAILSLPKALLDPRRPEIPTEQSREENLIPYSPDVQIHAERFINYNQTISRMRGIYTAPSGLESTCLVVAYGLDIFQTRVYPSKQFDVLKDDYDYVLISSVLFGLVFATMITKRLAQVKLLNRAWR
;
A
#
# COMPACT_ATOMS: atom_id res chain seq x y z
N ALA A 1 5.86 -37.48 5.86
CA ALA A 1 4.91 -37.65 6.98
C ALA A 1 4.29 -36.30 7.31
N VAL A 2 3.01 -36.25 7.66
CA VAL A 2 2.29 -35.05 8.09
C VAL A 2 1.75 -35.29 9.48
N LEU A 3 2.21 -34.48 10.44
CA LEU A 3 1.80 -34.53 11.85
C LEU A 3 0.62 -33.56 12.07
N LYS A 4 -0.52 -34.08 12.51
CA LYS A 4 -1.67 -33.30 12.99
C LYS A 4 -1.78 -33.43 14.51
N LYS A 5 -2.61 -32.60 15.14
CA LYS A 5 -2.80 -32.59 16.62
C LYS A 5 -3.05 -33.98 17.22
N ALA A 6 -3.84 -34.81 16.54
CA ALA A 6 -4.27 -36.11 17.07
C ALA A 6 -3.84 -37.32 16.22
N ALA A 7 -3.17 -37.11 15.09
CA ALA A 7 -2.84 -38.21 14.18
C ALA A 7 -1.56 -37.94 13.39
N LEU A 8 -0.81 -39.00 13.12
CA LEU A 8 0.31 -39.03 12.18
C LEU A 8 -0.15 -39.68 10.88
N SER A 9 0.16 -39.04 9.76
CA SER A 9 -0.19 -39.55 8.43
C SER A 9 1.06 -39.68 7.56
N LEU A 10 1.20 -40.78 6.85
CA LEU A 10 2.27 -40.96 5.88
C LEU A 10 1.69 -40.98 4.47
N HIS A 11 2.28 -40.19 3.57
CA HIS A 11 1.84 -40.05 2.19
C HIS A 11 3.01 -40.35 1.25
N TYR A 12 2.71 -40.93 0.10
CA TYR A 12 3.65 -41.12 -0.99
C TYR A 12 4.01 -39.78 -1.63
N LEU A 13 5.30 -39.54 -1.88
CA LEU A 13 5.78 -38.28 -2.44
C LEU A 13 5.37 -38.08 -3.91
N SER A 14 5.22 -39.16 -4.69
CA SER A 14 4.96 -39.09 -6.13
C SER A 14 3.49 -38.80 -6.49
N ASN A 15 2.54 -39.29 -5.71
CA ASN A 15 1.11 -39.21 -6.01
C ASN A 15 0.27 -38.59 -4.88
N GLY A 16 0.87 -38.35 -3.70
CA GLY A 16 0.17 -37.80 -2.53
C GLY A 16 -0.80 -38.78 -1.86
N HIS A 17 -0.93 -40.02 -2.35
CA HIS A 17 -1.80 -41.01 -1.73
C HIS A 17 -1.33 -41.31 -0.31
N GLN A 18 -2.29 -41.39 0.59
CA GLN A 18 -2.06 -41.77 1.98
C GLN A 18 -1.67 -43.26 2.02
N LYS A 19 -0.49 -43.55 2.56
CA LYS A 19 -0.01 -44.92 2.81
C LYS A 19 -0.70 -45.51 4.04
N TRP A 20 -0.63 -44.79 5.16
CA TRP A 20 -1.30 -45.14 6.41
C TRP A 20 -1.53 -43.88 7.27
N VAL A 21 -2.44 -43.99 8.23
CA VAL A 21 -2.73 -42.97 9.25
C VAL A 21 -2.88 -43.65 10.59
N GLU A 22 -2.20 -43.12 11.59
CA GLU A 22 -2.22 -43.63 12.95
C GLU A 22 -2.58 -42.56 13.96
N HIS A 23 -3.33 -42.96 14.97
CA HIS A 23 -3.75 -42.06 16.05
C HIS A 23 -2.62 -41.89 17.06
N LEU A 24 -2.41 -40.66 17.53
CA LEU A 24 -1.39 -40.36 18.52
C LEU A 24 -1.93 -40.64 19.94
N PRO A 25 -1.25 -41.48 20.75
CA PRO A 25 -1.59 -41.69 22.15
C PRO A 25 -1.69 -40.39 22.95
N GLU A 26 -2.63 -40.31 23.89
CA GLU A 26 -2.76 -39.19 24.85
C GLU A 26 -2.89 -37.79 24.22
N SER A 27 -3.31 -37.70 22.95
CA SER A 27 -3.30 -36.47 22.13
C SER A 27 -4.09 -35.28 22.68
N GLU A 28 -4.97 -35.49 23.66
CA GLU A 28 -5.64 -34.39 24.40
C GLU A 28 -4.70 -33.66 25.36
N SER A 29 -3.72 -34.37 25.91
CA SER A 29 -2.78 -33.85 26.92
C SER A 29 -1.38 -33.60 26.38
N THR A 30 -0.92 -34.43 25.44
CA THR A 30 0.42 -34.35 24.84
C THR A 30 0.39 -33.52 23.57
N GLN A 31 1.25 -32.50 23.51
CA GLN A 31 1.42 -31.69 22.31
C GLN A 31 2.58 -32.25 21.47
N TYR A 32 2.27 -33.00 20.42
CA TYR A 32 3.27 -33.49 19.46
C TYR A 32 3.74 -32.34 18.54
N GLN A 33 5.04 -32.01 18.61
CA GLN A 33 5.60 -30.83 17.94
C GLN A 33 6.78 -31.18 17.01
N LEU A 34 7.54 -32.24 17.29
CA LEU A 34 8.75 -32.58 16.56
C LEU A 34 8.62 -33.94 15.88
N LEU A 35 9.04 -34.01 14.62
CA LEU A 35 9.10 -35.23 13.82
C LEU A 35 10.51 -35.39 13.26
N TYR A 36 11.09 -36.56 13.46
CA TYR A 36 12.43 -36.89 12.99
C TYR A 36 12.46 -38.28 12.37
N SER A 37 13.16 -38.42 11.26
CA SER A 37 13.45 -39.71 10.66
C SER A 37 14.84 -39.67 10.05
N ARG A 38 15.52 -40.79 10.16
CA ARG A 38 16.75 -41.12 9.44
C ARG A 38 16.45 -42.40 8.66
N GLY A 39 17.16 -42.70 7.57
CA GLY A 39 16.86 -43.80 6.63
C GLY A 39 16.86 -45.24 7.19
N THR A 40 16.68 -45.43 8.49
CA THR A 40 16.55 -46.68 9.24
C THR A 40 15.15 -47.30 9.21
N GLY A 41 14.21 -46.71 8.46
CA GLY A 41 12.84 -47.25 8.31
C GLY A 41 11.89 -46.93 9.47
N VAL A 42 12.28 -46.01 10.38
CA VAL A 42 11.45 -45.58 11.51
C VAL A 42 11.26 -44.06 11.54
N ILE A 43 10.15 -43.62 12.13
CA ILE A 43 9.82 -42.21 12.36
C ILE A 43 9.67 -41.99 13.86
N HIS A 44 10.44 -41.05 14.41
CA HIS A 44 10.31 -40.59 15.78
C HIS A 44 9.40 -39.36 15.83
N VAL A 45 8.42 -39.40 16.72
CA VAL A 45 7.54 -38.26 17.02
C VAL A 45 7.71 -37.92 18.49
N VAL A 46 8.06 -36.68 18.78
CA VAL A 46 8.25 -36.19 20.14
C VAL A 46 7.15 -35.20 20.49
N GLY A 47 6.43 -35.50 21.56
CA GLY A 47 5.44 -34.64 22.17
C GLY A 47 5.83 -34.21 23.57
N ILE A 48 5.24 -33.10 24.01
CA ILE A 48 5.47 -32.52 25.32
C ILE A 48 4.15 -32.31 26.05
N VAL A 49 4.14 -32.67 27.33
CA VAL A 49 3.20 -32.11 28.30
C VAL A 49 3.93 -30.98 29.02
N PRO A 50 3.51 -29.71 28.83
CA PRO A 50 4.24 -28.56 29.35
C PRO A 50 4.54 -28.70 30.85
N ARG A 51 5.80 -28.48 31.24
CA ARG A 51 6.29 -28.56 32.63
C ARG A 51 6.04 -29.92 33.31
N SER A 52 6.02 -31.01 32.55
CA SER A 52 5.83 -32.35 33.11
C SER A 52 6.81 -33.35 32.50
N HIS A 53 6.57 -33.80 31.27
CA HIS A 53 7.33 -34.86 30.64
C HIS A 53 7.24 -34.79 29.11
N LEU A 54 8.19 -35.45 28.45
CA LEU A 54 8.21 -35.71 27.03
C LEU A 54 7.67 -37.12 26.75
N ASN A 55 6.91 -37.25 25.67
CA ASN A 55 6.43 -38.54 25.16
C ASN A 55 7.04 -38.75 23.76
N ILE A 56 7.91 -39.76 23.65
CA ILE A 56 8.63 -40.11 22.42
C ILE A 56 8.01 -41.38 21.86
N LEU A 57 7.47 -41.29 20.65
CA LEU A 57 6.87 -42.39 19.93
C LEU A 57 7.73 -42.75 18.73
N THR A 58 7.90 -44.04 18.45
CA THR A 58 8.56 -44.53 17.24
C THR A 58 7.58 -45.32 16.40
N PHE A 59 7.43 -44.94 15.14
CA PHE A 59 6.52 -45.56 14.17
C PHE A 59 7.34 -46.30 13.11
N ASN A 60 6.87 -47.47 12.68
CA ASN A 60 7.41 -48.14 11.50
C ASN A 60 6.92 -47.44 10.22
N VAL A 61 7.82 -47.18 9.26
CA VAL A 61 7.48 -46.53 7.98
C VAL A 61 6.61 -47.42 7.09
N GLU A 62 6.73 -48.75 7.20
CA GLU A 62 5.96 -49.69 6.38
C GLU A 62 4.51 -49.80 6.83
N ASP A 63 4.31 -50.19 8.10
CA ASP A 63 2.99 -50.59 8.58
C ASP A 63 2.29 -49.50 9.42
N GLY A 64 3.02 -48.46 9.82
CA GLY A 64 2.50 -47.43 10.73
C GLY A 64 2.48 -47.85 12.20
N GLU A 65 2.76 -49.10 12.54
CA GLU A 65 2.71 -49.57 13.93
C GLU A 65 3.67 -48.78 14.86
N ILE A 66 3.20 -48.49 16.08
CA ILE A 66 4.01 -47.88 17.14
C ILE A 66 4.92 -48.96 17.74
N THR A 67 6.21 -48.90 17.41
CA THR A 67 7.22 -49.87 17.85
C THR A 67 7.75 -49.60 19.26
N LYS A 68 7.76 -48.33 19.69
CA LYS A 68 8.26 -47.91 21.01
C LYS A 68 7.53 -46.65 21.47
N GLN A 69 7.22 -46.61 22.77
CA GLN A 69 6.72 -45.42 23.45
C GLN A 69 7.54 -45.22 24.72
N VAL A 70 8.20 -44.06 24.84
CA VAL A 70 9.06 -43.71 25.96
C VAL A 70 8.60 -42.40 26.58
N ARG A 71 8.52 -42.37 27.91
CA ARG A 71 8.16 -41.19 28.67
C ARG A 71 9.35 -40.71 29.47
N VAL A 72 9.77 -39.46 29.27
CA VAL A 72 10.97 -38.89 29.90
C VAL A 72 10.58 -37.66 30.70
N ALA A 73 10.92 -37.62 31.99
CA ALA A 73 10.60 -36.48 32.85
C ALA A 73 11.33 -35.21 32.41
N ALA A 74 10.60 -34.11 32.23
CA ALA A 74 11.12 -32.82 31.78
C ALA A 74 10.29 -31.66 32.39
N PRO A 75 10.36 -31.45 33.72
CA PRO A 75 9.50 -30.48 34.41
C PRO A 75 9.86 -29.01 34.09
N TRP A 76 11.07 -28.76 33.60
CA TRP A 76 11.58 -27.44 33.24
C TRP A 76 11.16 -26.99 31.83
N LEU A 77 10.79 -27.92 30.94
CA LEU A 77 10.55 -27.62 29.54
C LEU A 77 9.10 -27.18 29.30
N GLY A 78 8.92 -26.00 28.70
CA GLY A 78 7.60 -25.47 28.34
C GLY A 78 7.15 -25.82 26.92
N ALA A 79 8.07 -25.80 25.95
CA ALA A 79 7.79 -26.06 24.54
C ALA A 79 9.00 -26.73 23.87
N LEU A 80 8.76 -27.62 22.89
CA LEU A 80 9.82 -28.27 22.10
C LEU A 80 10.28 -27.37 20.95
N GLN A 81 9.36 -26.63 20.33
CA GLN A 81 9.65 -25.83 19.14
C GLN A 81 10.66 -24.72 19.44
N GLY A 82 11.84 -24.79 18.83
CA GLY A 82 12.93 -23.82 18.97
C GLY A 82 13.86 -24.06 20.17
N SER A 83 13.37 -24.66 21.27
CA SER A 83 14.17 -24.96 22.47
C SER A 83 14.90 -26.31 22.40
N CYS A 84 14.41 -27.23 21.56
CA CYS A 84 15.02 -28.54 21.34
C CYS A 84 15.27 -28.79 19.85
N ALA A 85 16.31 -29.56 19.55
CA ALA A 85 16.57 -30.06 18.20
C ALA A 85 17.19 -31.46 18.25
N VAL A 86 17.02 -32.22 17.17
CA VAL A 86 17.67 -33.53 17.01
C VAL A 86 18.99 -33.35 16.28
N VAL A 87 20.04 -33.95 16.83
CA VAL A 87 21.44 -33.82 16.42
C VAL A 87 22.03 -35.23 16.26
N GLY A 88 22.97 -35.39 15.33
CA GLY A 88 23.68 -36.66 15.14
C GLY A 88 22.74 -37.83 14.83
N GLU A 89 22.97 -38.97 15.49
CA GLU A 89 22.16 -40.18 15.36
C GLU A 89 20.97 -40.19 16.34
N ALA A 90 19.89 -39.48 15.98
CA ALA A 90 18.65 -39.44 16.76
C ALA A 90 18.83 -38.98 18.23
N VAL A 91 19.70 -38.00 18.48
CA VAL A 91 19.93 -37.45 19.82
C VAL A 91 19.17 -36.15 19.98
N LEU A 92 18.22 -36.10 20.91
CA LEU A 92 17.49 -34.89 21.26
C LEU A 92 18.33 -34.05 22.23
N VAL A 93 18.64 -32.81 21.84
CA VAL A 93 19.29 -31.81 22.69
C VAL A 93 18.29 -30.70 22.97
N CYS A 94 18.15 -30.34 24.24
CA CYS A 94 17.22 -29.32 24.71
C CYS A 94 17.91 -28.36 25.70
N VAL A 95 17.48 -27.09 25.71
CA VAL A 95 18.06 -26.06 26.58
C VAL A 95 17.23 -25.85 27.83
N ASP A 96 17.87 -25.92 29.01
CA ASP A 96 17.30 -25.42 30.26
C ASP A 96 18.00 -24.10 30.65
N THR A 97 17.27 -22.99 30.49
CA THR A 97 17.76 -21.65 30.82
C THR A 97 17.81 -21.41 32.33
N ALA A 98 16.94 -22.05 33.12
CA ALA A 98 16.88 -21.88 34.57
C ALA A 98 18.05 -22.59 35.26
N ALA A 99 18.33 -23.82 34.86
CA ALA A 99 19.47 -24.59 35.36
C ALA A 99 20.81 -24.22 34.68
N ARG A 100 20.79 -23.36 33.65
CA ARG A 100 21.95 -22.99 32.84
C ARG A 100 22.68 -24.22 32.29
N SER A 101 21.91 -25.15 31.71
CA SER A 101 22.42 -26.43 31.23
C SER A 101 21.75 -26.90 29.94
N LEU A 102 22.37 -27.90 29.31
CA LEU A 102 21.82 -28.63 28.17
C LEU A 102 21.43 -30.03 28.62
N HIS A 103 20.21 -30.43 28.28
CA HIS A 103 19.74 -31.80 28.48
C HIS A 103 19.81 -32.56 27.16
N VAL A 104 20.32 -33.79 27.23
CA VAL A 104 20.53 -34.65 26.07
C VAL A 104 19.88 -36.00 26.31
N CYS A 105 19.16 -36.52 25.32
CA CYS A 105 18.55 -37.85 25.36
C CYS A 105 18.67 -38.52 23.99
N ALA A 106 19.29 -39.70 23.95
CA ALA A 106 19.27 -40.53 22.74
C ALA A 106 17.90 -41.19 22.57
N LEU A 107 17.19 -40.84 21.49
CA LEU A 107 15.83 -41.33 21.22
C LEU A 107 15.77 -42.85 21.02
N ASP A 108 16.87 -43.45 20.56
CA ASP A 108 16.96 -44.89 20.27
C ASP A 108 17.20 -45.73 21.54
N THR A 109 18.10 -45.30 22.43
CA THR A 109 18.66 -46.16 23.49
C THR A 109 18.39 -45.68 24.91
N GLU A 110 18.27 -44.39 25.16
CA GLU A 110 18.22 -43.83 26.52
C GLU A 110 16.78 -43.54 26.99
N GLN A 111 16.51 -43.78 28.27
CA GLN A 111 15.22 -43.50 28.90
C GLN A 111 15.26 -42.25 29.81
N ASP A 112 16.45 -41.75 30.13
CA ASP A 112 16.66 -40.57 30.98
C ASP A 112 17.43 -39.47 30.23
N MET A 113 17.15 -38.22 30.58
CA MET A 113 17.85 -37.04 30.05
C MET A 113 19.14 -36.80 30.82
N ARG A 114 20.29 -36.92 30.14
CA ARG A 114 21.59 -36.56 30.70
C ARG A 114 21.73 -35.05 30.78
N HIS A 115 22.09 -34.55 31.95
CA HIS A 115 22.32 -33.13 32.21
C HIS A 115 23.79 -32.75 31.98
N ILE A 116 24.04 -31.71 31.19
CA ILE A 116 25.38 -31.17 30.90
C ILE A 116 25.41 -29.67 31.24
N PRO A 117 26.13 -29.24 32.28
CA PRO A 117 26.18 -27.82 32.67
C PRO A 117 26.96 -26.99 31.63
N LEU A 118 26.49 -25.78 31.30
CA LEU A 118 27.20 -24.89 30.36
C LEU A 118 28.45 -24.25 30.95
N GLN A 119 28.59 -24.26 32.28
CA GLN A 119 29.74 -23.70 32.98
C GLN A 119 31.06 -24.39 32.59
N SER A 120 31.01 -25.67 32.16
CA SER A 120 32.19 -26.37 31.64
C SER A 120 32.63 -25.90 30.24
N LEU A 121 31.81 -25.11 29.56
CA LEU A 121 32.06 -24.58 28.21
C LEU A 121 32.32 -23.07 28.21
N GLU A 122 32.36 -22.42 29.39
CA GLU A 122 32.50 -20.96 29.55
C GLU A 122 31.39 -20.15 28.82
N LEU A 123 30.20 -20.73 28.68
CA LEU A 123 29.05 -20.08 28.04
C LEU A 123 27.99 -19.69 29.08
N GLU A 124 27.41 -18.52 28.92
CA GLU A 124 26.34 -18.00 29.77
C GLU A 124 25.13 -17.58 28.94
N PHE A 125 23.93 -17.84 29.45
CA PHE A 125 22.70 -17.32 28.88
C PHE A 125 22.47 -15.88 29.32
N ALA A 126 21.92 -15.06 28.44
CA ALA A 126 21.39 -13.76 28.83
C ALA A 126 20.16 -13.94 29.72
N ASP A 127 20.03 -13.07 30.72
CA ASP A 127 18.87 -13.06 31.61
C ASP A 127 17.58 -12.80 30.81
N ASP A 128 16.49 -13.51 31.15
CA ASP A 128 15.18 -13.44 30.51
C ASP A 128 15.11 -13.74 28.99
N PHE A 129 16.14 -14.36 28.41
CA PHE A 129 16.15 -14.78 27.00
C PHE A 129 15.80 -16.27 26.83
N GLN A 130 14.86 -16.57 25.92
CA GLN A 130 14.59 -17.95 25.52
C GLN A 130 15.64 -18.41 24.49
N ALA A 131 16.63 -19.15 24.98
CA ALA A 131 17.66 -19.76 24.16
C ALA A 131 17.08 -20.73 23.10
N ARG A 132 17.76 -20.81 21.95
CA ARG A 132 17.33 -21.63 20.81
C ARG A 132 18.46 -22.51 20.29
N ILE A 133 18.09 -23.70 19.82
CA ILE A 133 19.01 -24.63 19.15
C ILE A 133 18.66 -24.70 17.66
N LEU A 134 19.69 -24.55 16.81
CA LEU A 134 19.57 -24.71 15.38
C LEU A 134 20.44 -25.90 14.94
N ALA A 135 19.80 -27.01 14.58
CA ALA A 135 20.47 -28.18 14.01
C ALA A 135 20.35 -28.19 12.48
N THR A 136 21.17 -29.01 11.81
CA THR A 136 21.12 -29.18 10.36
C THR A 136 21.05 -30.66 9.97
N GLN A 137 20.08 -30.99 9.12
CA GLN A 137 19.93 -32.29 8.49
C GLN A 137 19.97 -32.09 6.96
N PRO A 138 21.15 -32.25 6.32
CA PRO A 138 21.30 -32.00 4.89
C PRO A 138 20.47 -32.91 4.00
N SER A 139 20.30 -34.18 4.41
CA SER A 139 19.44 -35.14 3.72
C SER A 139 18.57 -35.87 4.73
N VAL A 140 17.30 -36.09 4.38
CA VAL A 140 16.33 -36.78 5.26
C VAL A 140 16.68 -38.27 5.41
N THR A 141 17.41 -38.84 4.45
CA THR A 141 17.86 -40.24 4.49
C THR A 141 19.09 -40.42 5.39
N SER A 142 19.96 -39.42 5.50
CA SER A 142 21.10 -39.46 6.41
C SER A 142 20.75 -38.97 7.81
N ALA A 143 21.58 -39.35 8.78
CA ALA A 143 21.56 -38.74 10.09
C ALA A 143 21.79 -37.21 10.00
N SER A 144 21.27 -36.50 10.99
CA SER A 144 21.58 -35.08 11.20
C SER A 144 23.06 -34.90 11.51
N ARG A 145 23.62 -33.72 11.24
CA ARG A 145 25.00 -33.43 11.63
C ARG A 145 25.12 -33.41 13.15
N THR A 146 26.31 -33.76 13.65
CA THR A 146 26.64 -33.73 15.08
C THR A 146 26.82 -32.31 15.62
N GLN A 147 26.98 -31.33 14.72
CA GLN A 147 27.19 -29.93 15.04
C GLN A 147 25.89 -29.14 14.93
N PHE A 148 25.74 -28.15 15.81
CA PHE A 148 24.56 -27.30 15.88
C PHE A 148 24.92 -25.93 16.46
N PHE A 149 24.09 -24.92 16.19
CA PHE A 149 24.21 -23.62 16.84
C PHE A 149 23.36 -23.56 18.11
N LEU A 150 23.93 -22.97 19.16
CA LEU A 150 23.23 -22.56 20.36
C LEU A 150 23.16 -21.02 20.36
N GLN A 151 21.94 -20.48 20.40
CA GLN A 151 21.69 -19.05 20.56
C GLN A 151 21.61 -18.72 22.05
N LEU A 152 22.61 -18.00 22.55
CA LEU A 152 22.77 -17.66 23.98
C LEU A 152 22.11 -16.31 24.31
N SER A 153 22.16 -15.38 23.37
CA SER A 153 21.49 -14.07 23.44
C SER A 153 21.01 -13.65 22.04
N PRO A 154 20.24 -12.55 21.91
CA PRO A 154 19.79 -12.06 20.61
C PRO A 154 20.91 -11.83 19.59
N SER A 155 22.13 -11.57 20.05
CA SER A 155 23.29 -11.29 19.20
C SER A 155 24.51 -12.18 19.49
N HIS A 156 24.31 -13.33 20.14
CA HIS A 156 25.38 -14.22 20.55
C HIS A 156 25.02 -15.65 20.20
N PHE A 157 25.83 -16.25 19.33
CA PHE A 157 25.67 -17.62 18.85
C PHE A 157 26.96 -18.39 19.10
N SER A 158 26.85 -19.64 19.54
CA SER A 158 27.99 -20.55 19.69
C SER A 158 27.76 -21.81 18.85
N LEU A 159 28.81 -22.27 18.15
CA LEU A 159 28.82 -23.51 17.39
C LEU A 159 29.38 -24.63 18.27
N LEU A 160 28.53 -25.63 18.54
CA LEU A 160 28.82 -26.77 19.39
C LEU A 160 28.82 -28.06 18.58
N GLN A 161 29.52 -29.07 19.08
CA GLN A 161 29.52 -30.43 18.53
C GLN A 161 29.22 -31.44 19.63
N TYR A 162 28.32 -32.38 19.33
CA TYR A 162 28.02 -33.50 20.21
C TYR A 162 28.54 -34.80 19.61
N LYS A 163 29.50 -35.46 20.28
CA LYS A 163 30.07 -36.74 19.82
C LYS A 163 30.29 -37.66 21.02
N GLN A 164 29.78 -38.90 20.93
CA GLN A 164 30.00 -39.95 21.93
C GLN A 164 29.70 -39.51 23.38
N GLY A 165 28.62 -38.76 23.60
CA GLY A 165 28.21 -38.32 24.94
C GLY A 165 28.99 -37.11 25.48
N LEU A 166 29.88 -36.51 24.70
CA LEU A 166 30.63 -35.30 25.04
C LEU A 166 30.23 -34.13 24.15
N LEU A 167 30.10 -32.95 24.77
CA LEU A 167 29.90 -31.66 24.10
C LEU A 167 31.24 -30.95 23.97
N SER A 168 31.64 -30.62 22.74
CA SER A 168 32.81 -29.78 22.47
C SER A 168 32.39 -28.42 21.92
N HIS A 169 33.05 -27.38 22.41
CA HIS A 169 32.90 -26.02 21.90
C HIS A 169 33.83 -25.83 20.69
N LEU A 170 33.27 -25.53 19.51
CA LEU A 170 34.06 -25.33 18.29
C LEU A 170 34.39 -23.84 18.09
N ARG A 171 33.38 -22.97 18.19
CA ARG A 171 33.58 -21.54 17.96
C ARG A 171 32.48 -20.70 18.58
N ASP A 172 32.89 -19.57 19.15
CA ASP A 172 31.98 -18.56 19.65
C ASP A 172 31.85 -17.37 18.69
N PHE A 173 30.62 -16.87 18.53
CA PHE A 173 30.29 -15.73 17.67
C PHE A 173 29.60 -14.63 18.47
N GLN A 174 30.41 -13.73 19.02
CA GLN A 174 29.95 -12.51 19.64
C GLN A 174 29.51 -11.50 18.58
N GLN A 175 28.40 -10.79 18.82
CA GLN A 175 27.82 -9.78 17.91
C GLN A 175 27.37 -10.33 16.55
N ALA A 176 27.01 -11.62 16.48
CA ALA A 176 26.39 -12.21 15.31
C ALA A 176 24.88 -11.95 15.32
N ALA A 177 24.36 -11.35 14.25
CA ALA A 177 22.94 -11.04 14.12
C ALA A 177 22.14 -12.24 13.63
N LEU A 178 22.63 -12.95 12.61
CA LEU A 178 21.96 -14.10 12.00
C LEU A 178 22.96 -15.18 11.60
N VAL A 179 22.52 -16.43 11.65
CA VAL A 179 23.28 -17.60 11.21
C VAL A 179 22.42 -18.49 10.31
N SER A 180 23.04 -19.16 9.33
CA SER A 180 22.36 -20.13 8.47
C SER A 180 23.31 -21.26 8.10
N PHE A 181 22.80 -22.49 8.10
CA PHE A 181 23.51 -23.64 7.52
C PHE A 181 23.26 -23.75 6.02
N ALA A 182 24.22 -24.31 5.30
CA ALA A 182 24.08 -24.69 3.90
C ALA A 182 24.99 -25.89 3.59
N THR A 183 24.58 -26.75 2.67
CA THR A 183 25.35 -27.96 2.30
C THR A 183 25.52 -28.03 0.79
N THR A 184 26.73 -28.31 0.32
CA THR A 184 27.03 -28.55 -1.10
C THR A 184 27.81 -29.85 -1.26
N GLY A 185 27.19 -30.86 -1.86
CA GLY A 185 27.74 -32.22 -1.87
C GLY A 185 27.95 -32.70 -0.43
N GLU A 186 29.20 -33.00 -0.06
CA GLU A 186 29.57 -33.45 1.29
C GLU A 186 29.91 -32.29 2.24
N LYS A 187 30.31 -31.13 1.71
CA LYS A 187 30.77 -29.98 2.51
C LYS A 187 29.59 -29.25 3.12
N THR A 188 29.53 -29.24 4.46
CA THR A 188 28.54 -28.46 5.22
C THR A 188 29.21 -27.19 5.74
N VAL A 189 28.63 -26.03 5.43
CA VAL A 189 29.12 -24.71 5.83
C VAL A 189 28.06 -23.96 6.62
N ALA A 190 28.52 -23.07 7.50
CA ALA A 190 27.69 -22.13 8.21
C ALA A 190 28.04 -20.71 7.78
N ALA A 191 27.03 -19.93 7.38
CA ALA A 191 27.17 -18.51 7.16
C ALA A 191 26.78 -17.74 8.42
N VAL A 192 27.61 -16.77 8.80
CA VAL A 192 27.38 -15.91 9.96
C VAL A 192 27.39 -14.45 9.49
N LEU A 193 26.34 -13.72 9.86
CA LEU A 193 26.17 -12.30 9.60
C LEU A 193 26.57 -11.49 10.84
N THR A 194 27.57 -10.62 10.69
CA THR A 194 28.08 -9.75 11.77
C THR A 194 28.04 -8.28 11.34
N CYS A 195 27.86 -7.36 12.30
CA CYS A 195 28.05 -5.93 12.03
C CYS A 195 29.56 -5.61 11.92
N ARG A 196 29.95 -4.72 11.01
CA ARG A 196 31.38 -4.41 10.74
C ARG A 196 32.01 -3.49 11.78
N THR A 197 31.26 -2.54 12.34
CA THR A 197 31.71 -1.61 13.38
C THR A 197 31.12 -2.02 14.72
N GLN A 198 31.91 -2.01 15.79
CA GLN A 198 31.44 -2.32 17.15
C GLN A 198 30.18 -1.50 17.46
N ALA A 199 29.12 -2.17 17.90
CA ALA A 199 27.95 -1.51 18.46
C ALA A 199 28.40 -0.72 19.69
N VAL A 200 28.28 0.60 19.65
CA VAL A 200 28.45 1.43 20.84
C VAL A 200 27.22 1.20 21.72
N PRO A 201 27.35 0.84 23.01
CA PRO A 201 26.21 0.82 23.92
C PRO A 201 25.61 2.24 23.96
N GLY A 202 24.39 2.37 23.48
CA GLY A 202 23.76 3.66 23.22
C GLY A 202 23.67 4.53 24.47
N SER A 203 24.13 5.77 24.33
CA SER A 203 23.81 6.84 25.27
C SER A 203 22.31 7.19 25.19
N VAL A 204 21.63 7.01 26.34
CA VAL A 204 20.44 7.72 26.81
C VAL A 204 19.19 7.72 25.90
N ASN A 205 18.31 6.74 26.11
CA ASN A 205 16.95 7.01 26.61
C ASN A 205 16.29 5.71 27.09
N ILE A 206 15.69 5.78 28.28
CA ILE A 206 15.18 4.69 29.09
C ILE A 206 13.87 4.16 28.49
N LEU A 207 13.88 2.87 28.12
CA LEU A 207 12.82 1.85 28.06
C LEU A 207 13.12 0.90 26.86
N PHE A 208 13.49 -0.35 27.17
CA PHE A 208 13.92 -1.46 26.29
C PHE A 208 15.42 -1.50 25.92
N SER A 209 16.21 -2.08 26.84
CA SER A 209 17.58 -2.55 26.62
C SER A 209 17.63 -3.80 25.71
N ASP A 210 18.78 -4.03 25.08
CA ASP A 210 19.21 -5.26 24.39
C ASP A 210 18.79 -5.48 22.92
N SER A 211 19.09 -4.52 22.04
CA SER A 211 19.27 -4.87 20.62
C SER A 211 20.38 -4.08 19.93
N LEU A 212 21.26 -4.82 19.24
CA LEU A 212 22.45 -4.32 18.56
C LEU A 212 22.08 -3.22 17.53
N THR A 213 22.55 -1.99 17.75
CA THR A 213 22.45 -0.91 16.75
C THR A 213 23.75 -0.84 15.96
N CYS A 214 23.73 -1.31 14.71
CA CYS A 214 24.87 -1.21 13.81
C CYS A 214 24.99 0.25 13.32
N SER A 215 26.02 0.98 13.76
CA SER A 215 26.15 2.44 13.61
C SER A 215 26.07 2.94 12.16
N ASN A 216 26.61 2.16 11.20
CA ASN A 216 26.55 2.47 9.76
C ASN A 216 25.78 1.43 8.94
N GLN A 217 25.07 0.49 9.58
CA GLN A 217 24.32 -0.60 8.90
C GLN A 217 25.13 -1.37 7.86
N THR A 218 26.42 -1.52 8.13
CA THR A 218 27.34 -2.27 7.28
C THR A 218 27.49 -3.66 7.86
N TYR A 219 27.11 -4.66 7.07
CA TYR A 219 27.09 -6.05 7.50
C TYR A 219 28.07 -6.88 6.68
N ASN A 220 28.70 -7.82 7.37
CA ASN A 220 29.61 -8.80 6.80
C ASN A 220 29.00 -10.18 6.92
N ILE A 221 28.98 -10.94 5.82
CA ILE A 221 28.65 -12.36 5.82
C ILE A 221 29.96 -13.13 5.61
N ASN A 222 30.25 -14.08 6.50
CA ASN A 222 31.41 -14.95 6.43
C ASN A 222 30.98 -16.42 6.47
N LEU A 223 31.70 -17.29 5.75
CA LEU A 223 31.48 -18.74 5.83
C LEU A 223 32.48 -19.42 6.75
N TYR A 224 31.97 -20.42 7.45
CA TYR A 224 32.72 -21.28 8.35
C TYR A 224 32.46 -22.73 7.99
N LEU A 225 33.50 -23.56 8.05
CA LEU A 225 33.35 -25.00 7.92
C LEU A 225 32.74 -25.55 9.22
N VAL A 226 31.64 -26.28 9.12
CA VAL A 226 30.89 -26.74 10.31
C VAL A 226 31.69 -27.75 11.13
N GLU A 227 32.51 -28.58 10.48
CA GLU A 227 33.25 -29.66 11.14
C GLU A 227 34.38 -29.15 12.04
N THR A 228 35.04 -28.06 11.65
CA THR A 228 36.23 -27.54 12.34
C THR A 228 36.01 -26.17 12.98
N GLY A 229 34.93 -25.47 12.64
CA GLY A 229 34.72 -24.06 13.03
C GLY A 229 35.68 -23.08 12.35
N GLN A 230 36.50 -23.51 11.39
CA GLN A 230 37.44 -22.63 10.69
C GLN A 230 36.74 -21.73 9.68
N ARG A 231 37.17 -20.47 9.60
CA ARG A 231 36.65 -19.49 8.63
C ARG A 231 37.23 -19.77 7.25
N LEU A 232 36.39 -19.83 6.23
CA LEU A 232 36.85 -19.93 4.84
C LEU A 232 37.36 -18.57 4.34
N LEU A 233 38.58 -18.55 3.82
CA LEU A 233 39.18 -17.36 3.22
C LEU A 233 38.47 -16.98 1.91
N ASP A 234 38.52 -15.70 1.54
CA ASP A 234 37.91 -15.14 0.31
C ASP A 234 36.39 -15.38 0.15
N THR A 235 35.70 -15.59 1.28
CA THR A 235 34.23 -15.75 1.32
C THR A 235 33.50 -14.57 1.98
N THR A 236 34.18 -13.48 2.31
CA THR A 236 33.52 -12.33 2.95
C THR A 236 32.69 -11.54 1.95
N ILE A 237 31.40 -11.37 2.22
CA ILE A 237 30.52 -10.43 1.52
C ILE A 237 30.27 -9.24 2.44
N THR A 238 30.58 -8.03 1.98
CA THR A 238 30.24 -6.79 2.68
C THR A 238 29.12 -6.08 1.91
N PHE A 239 28.07 -5.68 2.61
CA PHE A 239 26.99 -4.88 2.03
C PHE A 239 26.46 -3.84 3.03
N ASN A 240 25.82 -2.81 2.51
CA ASN A 240 25.27 -1.71 3.28
C ASN A 240 23.76 -1.61 3.01
N LEU A 241 22.99 -1.30 4.05
CA LEU A 241 21.58 -0.93 3.89
C LEU A 241 21.48 0.58 3.69
N GLU A 242 20.70 1.02 2.70
CA GLU A 242 20.51 2.45 2.38
C GLU A 242 19.60 3.15 3.41
N GLN A 243 18.73 2.41 4.10
CA GLN A 243 17.69 2.98 4.95
C GLN A 243 18.06 2.98 6.43
N GLY A 244 18.09 4.19 7.01
CA GLY A 244 18.32 4.48 8.43
C GLY A 244 17.33 3.84 9.43
N GLY A 245 17.28 2.52 9.57
CA GLY A 245 16.65 1.82 10.68
C GLY A 245 16.31 0.37 10.44
N ALA A 246 16.39 -0.12 9.19
CA ALA A 246 16.05 -1.49 8.88
C ALA A 246 17.15 -2.46 9.35
N ARG A 247 16.74 -3.58 9.95
CA ARG A 247 17.65 -4.67 10.32
C ARG A 247 17.40 -5.91 9.46
N PRO A 248 18.41 -6.74 9.22
CA PRO A 248 18.22 -8.04 8.60
C PRO A 248 17.49 -8.96 9.57
N GLN A 249 16.39 -9.57 9.13
CA GLN A 249 15.56 -10.46 9.93
C GLN A 249 15.77 -11.94 9.55
N GLN A 250 15.98 -12.22 8.26
CA GLN A 250 16.22 -13.59 7.78
C GLN A 250 17.40 -13.63 6.80
N LEU A 251 18.12 -14.74 6.82
CA LEU A 251 19.28 -15.02 5.99
C LEU A 251 19.15 -16.42 5.39
N TYR A 252 19.16 -16.50 4.07
CA TYR A 252 19.19 -17.77 3.33
C TYR A 252 20.43 -17.84 2.47
N ILE A 253 21.02 -19.03 2.37
CA ILE A 253 22.30 -19.22 1.68
C ILE A 253 22.16 -20.29 0.60
N GLN A 254 22.54 -19.92 -0.61
CA GLN A 254 22.71 -20.85 -1.72
C GLN A 254 24.20 -21.08 -1.94
N VAL A 255 24.69 -22.29 -1.64
CA VAL A 255 26.08 -22.70 -1.87
C VAL A 255 26.23 -23.44 -3.20
N PHE A 256 27.41 -23.33 -3.80
CA PHE A 256 27.80 -24.07 -5.00
C PHE A 256 29.32 -24.30 -5.02
N LEU A 257 29.77 -25.35 -5.71
CA LEU A 257 31.20 -25.59 -5.94
C LEU A 257 31.70 -24.73 -7.10
N LYS A 258 32.82 -24.02 -6.90
CA LYS A 258 33.54 -23.30 -7.95
C LYS A 258 34.39 -24.29 -8.76
N LYS A 259 34.95 -23.81 -9.88
CA LYS A 259 35.87 -24.59 -10.73
C LYS A 259 37.14 -25.03 -9.99
N ASP A 260 37.54 -24.29 -8.96
CA ASP A 260 38.74 -24.56 -8.17
C ASP A 260 38.44 -25.42 -6.92
N ASP A 261 37.33 -26.17 -6.91
CA ASP A 261 36.80 -26.96 -5.77
C ASP A 261 36.52 -26.20 -4.47
N SER A 262 36.69 -24.87 -4.50
CA SER A 262 36.32 -23.96 -3.42
C SER A 262 34.80 -23.74 -3.37
N VAL A 263 34.28 -23.41 -2.20
CA VAL A 263 32.85 -23.18 -2.01
C VAL A 263 32.51 -21.71 -2.32
N GLY A 264 31.68 -21.50 -3.32
CA GLY A 264 31.00 -20.24 -3.57
C GLY A 264 29.63 -20.20 -2.89
N TYR A 265 29.15 -19.00 -2.60
CA TYR A 265 27.77 -18.83 -2.12
C TYR A 265 27.14 -17.53 -2.61
N ARG A 266 25.82 -17.52 -2.57
CA ARG A 266 24.94 -16.35 -2.69
C ARG A 266 24.09 -16.26 -1.44
N ALA A 267 23.81 -15.04 -1.01
CA ALA A 267 23.00 -14.79 0.16
C ALA A 267 21.72 -14.05 -0.24
N LEU A 268 20.58 -14.56 0.19
CA LEU A 268 19.31 -13.85 0.17
C LEU A 268 19.07 -13.31 1.57
N VAL A 269 19.00 -11.98 1.69
CA VAL A 269 18.75 -11.29 2.95
C VAL A 269 17.37 -10.66 2.88
N GLN A 270 16.53 -10.95 3.89
CA GLN A 270 15.28 -10.27 4.11
C GLN A 270 15.41 -9.34 5.30
N THR A 271 15.03 -8.08 5.13
CA THR A 271 15.04 -7.07 6.19
C THR A 271 13.66 -6.87 6.81
N GLU A 272 13.61 -6.20 7.95
CA GLU A 272 12.39 -5.86 8.70
C GLU A 272 11.37 -5.06 7.86
N ASP A 273 11.83 -4.23 6.94
CA ASP A 273 11.00 -3.44 6.03
C ASP A 273 10.58 -4.20 4.75
N HIS A 274 10.70 -5.54 4.77
CA HIS A 274 10.35 -6.45 3.69
C HIS A 274 11.12 -6.20 2.37
N MET A 275 12.35 -5.68 2.47
CA MET A 275 13.25 -5.61 1.32
C MET A 275 13.98 -6.95 1.18
N LEU A 276 14.06 -7.45 -0.05
CA LEU A 276 14.82 -8.64 -0.41
C LEU A 276 16.06 -8.23 -1.20
N MET A 277 17.22 -8.67 -0.75
CA MET A 277 18.47 -8.45 -1.46
C MET A 277 19.14 -9.77 -1.78
N PHE A 278 19.58 -9.92 -3.03
CA PHE A 278 20.34 -11.08 -3.47
C PHE A 278 21.79 -10.70 -3.73
N LEU A 279 22.68 -11.25 -2.92
CA LEU A 279 24.09 -10.89 -2.85
C LEU A 279 24.95 -11.98 -3.47
N GLN A 280 25.96 -11.57 -4.24
CA GLN A 280 26.97 -12.46 -4.80
C GLN A 280 28.38 -12.02 -4.38
N GLN A 281 29.27 -12.99 -4.15
CA GLN A 281 30.69 -12.73 -3.90
C GLN A 281 31.31 -11.90 -5.04
N PRO A 282 32.11 -10.85 -4.75
CA PRO A 282 32.68 -10.46 -3.45
C PRO A 282 31.87 -9.40 -2.65
N GLY A 283 30.58 -9.20 -2.95
CA GLY A 283 29.74 -8.19 -2.31
C GLY A 283 28.85 -7.38 -3.24
N LYS A 284 28.66 -7.86 -4.48
CA LYS A 284 27.80 -7.21 -5.46
C LYS A 284 26.35 -7.56 -5.16
N VAL A 285 25.49 -6.54 -5.01
CA VAL A 285 24.04 -6.70 -5.04
C VAL A 285 23.65 -7.05 -6.48
N VAL A 286 23.16 -8.28 -6.70
CA VAL A 286 22.74 -8.76 -8.02
C VAL A 286 21.41 -8.11 -8.37
N TRP A 287 20.47 -8.14 -7.42
CA TRP A 287 19.19 -7.46 -7.52
C TRP A 287 18.67 -7.14 -6.11
N SER A 288 17.79 -6.15 -6.07
CA SER A 288 17.02 -5.77 -4.89
C SER A 288 15.54 -5.77 -5.28
N ARG A 289 14.67 -6.23 -4.38
CA ARG A 289 13.23 -6.29 -4.59
C ARG A 289 12.50 -5.77 -3.36
N GLU A 290 11.57 -4.84 -3.58
CA GLU A 290 10.83 -4.14 -2.54
C GLU A 290 9.45 -4.76 -2.36
N GLU A 291 9.32 -5.77 -1.50
CA GLU A 291 8.03 -6.47 -1.26
C GLU A 291 7.09 -5.69 -0.34
N SER A 292 7.58 -4.62 0.29
CA SER A 292 6.74 -3.72 1.08
C SER A 292 5.58 -3.12 0.26
N LEU A 293 5.77 -2.93 -1.05
CA LEU A 293 4.75 -2.41 -1.97
C LEU A 293 3.61 -3.39 -2.25
N ALA A 294 3.74 -4.67 -1.87
CA ALA A 294 2.65 -5.62 -1.92
C ALA A 294 1.51 -5.25 -0.95
N GLU A 295 1.75 -4.37 0.03
CA GLU A 295 0.76 -3.92 1.02
C GLU A 295 0.58 -2.39 1.07
N VAL A 296 0.11 -1.79 -0.04
CA VAL A 296 -0.26 -0.37 -0.08
C VAL A 296 -1.56 -0.12 0.68
N VAL A 297 -1.55 0.87 1.57
CA VAL A 297 -2.71 1.27 2.40
C VAL A 297 -3.28 2.63 1.98
N SER A 298 -2.41 3.58 1.65
CA SER A 298 -2.80 4.92 1.20
C SER A 298 -1.92 5.35 0.03
N LEU A 299 -2.53 6.07 -0.91
CA LEU A 299 -1.87 6.58 -2.10
C LEU A 299 -2.39 7.99 -2.38
N GLU A 300 -1.47 8.91 -2.70
CA GLU A 300 -1.79 10.23 -3.24
C GLU A 300 -0.92 10.53 -4.46
N MET A 301 -1.47 11.31 -5.40
CA MET A 301 -0.72 11.82 -6.55
C MET A 301 -0.46 13.31 -6.37
N VAL A 302 0.81 13.66 -6.25
CA VAL A 302 1.27 15.05 -6.10
C VAL A 302 1.86 15.51 -7.41
N ASP A 303 1.52 16.71 -7.84
CA ASP A 303 2.11 17.29 -9.04
C ASP A 303 3.61 17.52 -8.87
N LEU A 304 4.36 17.43 -9.97
CA LEU A 304 5.78 17.75 -10.01
C LEU A 304 6.04 19.26 -9.82
N PRO A 305 7.27 19.64 -9.44
CA PRO A 305 7.64 21.04 -9.28
C PRO A 305 7.59 21.79 -10.61
N LEU A 306 7.43 23.12 -10.53
CA LEU A 306 7.38 24.00 -11.69
C LEU A 306 8.70 23.99 -12.45
N THR A 307 8.62 24.18 -13.76
CA THR A 307 9.81 24.43 -14.58
C THR A 307 10.42 25.81 -14.25
N GLY A 308 11.71 26.00 -14.51
CA GLY A 308 12.37 27.29 -14.28
C GLY A 308 11.67 28.47 -14.98
N ALA A 309 11.13 28.25 -16.18
CA ALA A 309 10.36 29.27 -16.91
C ALA A 309 9.03 29.62 -16.21
N GLN A 310 8.32 28.63 -15.66
CA GLN A 310 7.09 28.85 -14.91
C GLN A 310 7.36 29.54 -13.55
N ALA A 311 8.47 29.22 -12.90
CA ALA A 311 8.88 29.87 -11.66
C ALA A 311 9.17 31.37 -11.88
N GLU A 312 9.83 31.74 -12.99
CA GLU A 312 10.03 33.15 -13.36
C GLU A 312 8.71 33.88 -13.64
N LEU A 313 7.73 33.20 -14.25
CA LEU A 313 6.38 33.76 -14.46
C LEU A 313 5.69 34.07 -13.13
N GLU A 314 5.75 33.16 -12.14
CA GLU A 314 5.22 33.45 -10.80
C GLU A 314 5.98 34.61 -10.15
N GLY A 315 7.29 34.67 -10.36
CA GLY A 315 8.15 35.79 -9.95
C GLY A 315 7.71 37.13 -10.54
N GLU A 316 7.34 37.17 -11.83
CA GLU A 316 6.86 38.34 -12.56
C GLU A 316 5.58 38.93 -11.93
N PHE A 317 4.57 38.09 -11.73
CA PHE A 317 3.23 38.52 -11.30
C PHE A 317 2.99 38.51 -9.78
N GLY A 318 3.78 37.77 -9.00
CA GLY A 318 3.51 37.53 -7.57
C GLY A 318 4.00 38.63 -6.60
N LYS A 319 5.04 39.39 -6.95
CA LYS A 319 5.55 40.47 -6.07
C LYS A 319 4.85 41.78 -6.41
N LYS A 320 4.10 42.34 -5.44
CA LYS A 320 3.60 43.72 -5.47
C LYS A 320 4.79 44.66 -5.60
N ALA A 321 5.05 45.16 -6.80
CA ALA A 321 6.07 46.17 -7.02
C ALA A 321 5.54 47.55 -6.58
N ASP A 322 6.43 48.42 -6.13
CA ASP A 322 6.09 49.80 -5.77
C ASP A 322 5.75 50.59 -7.04
N GLY A 323 4.45 50.67 -7.35
CA GLY A 323 3.90 51.44 -8.46
C GLY A 323 3.88 50.73 -9.83
N LEU A 324 3.09 51.30 -10.74
CA LEU A 324 2.86 50.76 -12.10
C LEU A 324 4.15 50.70 -12.94
N LEU A 325 5.05 51.67 -12.79
CA LEU A 325 6.33 51.70 -13.50
C LEU A 325 7.26 50.56 -13.06
N GLY A 326 7.27 50.24 -11.76
CA GLY A 326 8.02 49.10 -11.23
C GLY A 326 7.52 47.77 -11.81
N MET A 327 6.19 47.61 -11.92
CA MET A 327 5.60 46.43 -12.56
C MET A 327 5.98 46.33 -14.04
N PHE A 328 5.92 47.45 -14.78
CA PHE A 328 6.27 47.47 -16.21
C PHE A 328 7.75 47.14 -16.45
N LEU A 329 8.67 47.77 -15.72
CA LEU A 329 10.11 47.52 -15.85
C LEU A 329 10.46 46.06 -15.52
N LYS A 330 9.82 45.50 -14.48
CA LYS A 330 10.00 44.10 -14.08
C LYS A 330 9.50 43.12 -15.14
N ARG A 331 8.35 43.41 -15.76
CA ARG A 331 7.85 42.63 -16.89
C ARG A 331 8.81 42.69 -18.08
N LEU A 332 9.33 43.87 -18.39
CA LEU A 332 10.28 44.04 -19.49
C LEU A 332 11.61 43.30 -19.22
N SER A 333 12.10 43.32 -17.97
CA SER A 333 13.28 42.53 -17.59
C SER A 333 13.04 41.02 -17.66
N SER A 334 11.89 40.53 -17.19
CA SER A 334 11.49 39.11 -17.30
C SER A 334 11.46 38.64 -18.75
N GLN A 335 10.81 39.42 -19.62
CA GLN A 335 10.73 39.10 -21.05
C GLN A 335 12.10 39.15 -21.75
N LEU A 336 12.98 40.07 -21.34
CA LEU A 336 14.35 40.12 -21.86
C LEU A 336 15.16 38.88 -21.45
N ILE A 337 15.02 38.42 -20.20
CA ILE A 337 15.66 37.18 -19.72
C ILE A 337 15.18 35.97 -20.51
N LEU A 338 13.86 35.85 -20.71
CA LEU A 338 13.27 34.78 -21.53
C LEU A 338 13.75 34.84 -22.99
N LEU A 339 13.87 36.04 -23.57
CA LEU A 339 14.40 36.23 -24.92
C LEU A 339 15.88 35.82 -25.02
N GLN A 340 16.70 36.16 -24.03
CA GLN A 340 18.11 35.73 -23.96
C GLN A 340 18.21 34.21 -23.84
N ALA A 341 17.38 33.58 -23.00
CA ALA A 341 17.33 32.13 -22.89
C ALA A 341 16.91 31.46 -24.20
N TRP A 342 15.92 32.03 -24.90
CA TRP A 342 15.45 31.52 -26.19
C TRP A 342 16.50 31.66 -27.29
N THR A 343 17.20 32.80 -27.38
CA THR A 343 18.29 32.98 -28.37
C THR A 343 19.46 32.05 -28.10
N ALA A 344 19.83 31.84 -26.83
CA ALA A 344 20.83 30.86 -26.43
C ALA A 344 20.41 29.43 -26.79
N HIS A 345 19.14 29.07 -26.58
CA HIS A 345 18.61 27.76 -26.95
C HIS A 345 18.62 27.53 -28.47
N LEU A 346 18.25 28.53 -29.27
CA LEU A 346 18.35 28.48 -30.73
C LEU A 346 19.79 28.30 -31.20
N TRP A 347 20.72 29.08 -30.64
CA TRP A 347 22.15 28.93 -30.92
C TRP A 347 22.64 27.52 -30.60
N LYS A 348 22.25 26.97 -29.44
CA LYS A 348 22.56 25.60 -29.05
C LYS A 348 21.96 24.57 -30.03
N MET A 349 20.70 24.74 -30.44
CA MET A 349 20.04 23.85 -31.41
C MET A 349 20.76 23.86 -32.77
N PHE A 350 21.16 25.03 -33.27
CA PHE A 350 21.96 25.14 -34.51
C PHE A 350 23.36 24.52 -34.36
N TYR A 351 23.98 24.61 -33.18
CA TYR A 351 25.29 24.02 -32.91
C TYR A 351 25.22 22.49 -32.77
N ASP A 352 24.20 21.97 -32.08
CA ASP A 352 23.99 20.54 -31.87
C ASP A 352 23.50 19.85 -33.15
N ALA A 353 22.75 20.54 -34.03
CA ALA A 353 22.40 20.05 -35.36
C ALA A 353 23.62 19.79 -36.27
N ARG A 354 24.78 20.39 -35.95
CA ARG A 354 26.05 20.13 -36.65
C ARG A 354 26.84 18.93 -36.09
N LYS A 355 26.44 18.35 -34.94
CA LYS A 355 27.07 17.15 -34.39
C LYS A 355 26.31 15.89 -34.82
N PRO A 356 26.99 14.78 -35.15
CA PRO A 356 26.32 13.51 -35.40
C PRO A 356 25.60 13.05 -34.14
N ARG A 357 24.35 12.62 -34.32
CA ARG A 357 23.35 12.31 -33.29
C ARG A 357 23.83 11.16 -32.39
N SER A 358 24.48 11.44 -31.27
CA SER A 358 24.69 10.45 -30.20
C SER A 358 23.41 10.34 -29.37
N GLN A 359 22.96 9.11 -29.15
CA GLN A 359 21.82 8.80 -28.29
C GLN A 359 22.19 9.14 -26.83
N ILE A 360 21.93 10.37 -26.41
CA ILE A 360 21.96 10.73 -24.99
C ILE A 360 20.70 10.14 -24.37
N LYS A 361 20.85 9.02 -23.66
CA LYS A 361 19.85 8.60 -22.68
C LYS A 361 19.87 9.64 -21.57
N ASN A 362 18.83 10.47 -21.49
CA ASN A 362 18.63 11.34 -20.34
C ASN A 362 18.36 10.45 -19.14
N GLU A 363 19.36 10.25 -18.28
CA GLU A 363 19.15 9.64 -16.96
C GLU A 363 18.21 10.55 -16.17
N ILE A 364 17.10 9.98 -15.69
CA ILE A 364 16.09 10.69 -14.90
C ILE A 364 16.73 10.99 -13.54
N ASN A 365 17.10 12.25 -13.32
CA ASN A 365 17.62 12.71 -12.05
C ASN A 365 16.51 13.41 -11.26
N ILE A 366 16.39 13.11 -9.97
CA ILE A 366 15.37 13.66 -9.07
C ILE A 366 15.38 15.19 -9.04
N ASP A 367 16.55 15.80 -9.24
CA ASP A 367 16.75 17.25 -9.21
C ASP A 367 16.30 17.96 -10.49
N ASN A 368 16.19 17.24 -11.61
CA ASN A 368 15.79 17.79 -12.92
C ASN A 368 14.32 17.47 -13.25
N LEU A 369 13.59 16.83 -12.34
CA LEU A 369 12.22 16.41 -12.55
C LEU A 369 11.30 17.62 -12.42
N ALA A 370 10.63 18.00 -13.51
CA ALA A 370 9.70 19.12 -13.53
C ALA A 370 8.38 18.72 -14.21
N ARG A 371 7.33 19.48 -13.93
CA ARG A 371 5.99 19.27 -14.47
C ARG A 371 5.98 19.40 -16.00
N ASP A 372 5.30 18.49 -16.68
CA ASP A 372 4.98 18.58 -18.10
C ASP A 372 3.81 19.56 -18.36
N GLU A 373 3.65 20.00 -19.60
CA GLU A 373 2.61 20.98 -19.97
C GLU A 373 1.20 20.49 -19.63
N PHE A 374 0.93 19.20 -19.88
CA PHE A 374 -0.37 18.57 -19.64
C PHE A 374 -0.53 17.98 -18.22
N ASN A 375 0.51 18.11 -17.38
CA ASN A 375 0.53 17.55 -16.01
C ASN A 375 0.11 16.07 -15.96
N LEU A 376 0.53 15.28 -16.97
CA LEU A 376 0.30 13.84 -17.04
C LEU A 376 1.29 13.07 -16.18
N GLN A 377 2.43 13.69 -15.87
CA GLN A 377 3.46 13.13 -15.01
C GLN A 377 3.36 13.69 -13.60
N LYS A 378 3.00 12.80 -12.67
CA LYS A 378 2.88 13.10 -11.24
C LYS A 378 3.78 12.20 -10.38
N MET A 379 4.09 12.66 -9.19
CA MET A 379 4.73 11.88 -8.14
C MET A 379 3.66 11.09 -7.38
N MET A 380 3.75 9.77 -7.40
CA MET A 380 2.90 8.89 -6.60
C MET A 380 3.54 8.70 -5.24
N VAL A 381 2.86 9.17 -4.19
CA VAL A 381 3.27 8.98 -2.81
C VAL A 381 2.49 7.80 -2.23
N MET A 382 3.16 6.67 -2.07
CA MET A 382 2.55 5.44 -1.56
C MET A 382 3.01 5.17 -0.13
N VAL A 383 2.05 4.81 0.73
CA VAL A 383 2.29 4.43 2.12
C VAL A 383 1.89 2.97 2.31
N THR A 384 2.81 2.19 2.87
CA THR A 384 2.65 0.75 3.06
C THR A 384 2.39 0.38 4.51
N ALA A 385 1.77 -0.77 4.75
CA ALA A 385 1.42 -1.23 6.09
C ALA A 385 2.62 -1.47 7.02
N SER A 386 3.80 -1.74 6.45
CA SER A 386 5.07 -1.90 7.18
C SER A 386 5.63 -0.58 7.74
N GLY A 387 5.02 0.57 7.38
CA GLY A 387 5.52 1.90 7.74
C GLY A 387 6.54 2.50 6.77
N LYS A 388 6.68 1.93 5.56
CA LYS A 388 7.55 2.46 4.50
C LYS A 388 6.76 3.35 3.52
N LEU A 389 7.35 4.49 3.18
CA LEU A 389 6.85 5.45 2.19
C LEU A 389 7.73 5.41 0.95
N PHE A 390 7.08 5.56 -0.20
CA PHE A 390 7.73 5.58 -1.51
C PHE A 390 7.27 6.78 -2.33
N GLY A 391 8.22 7.43 -3.00
CA GLY A 391 7.95 8.36 -4.09
C GLY A 391 8.24 7.67 -5.42
N ILE A 392 7.20 7.42 -6.20
CA ILE A 392 7.29 6.73 -7.48
C ILE A 392 6.88 7.67 -8.60
N GLU A 393 7.69 7.74 -9.65
CA GLU A 393 7.33 8.48 -10.86
C GLU A 393 6.21 7.74 -11.61
N SER A 394 5.10 8.41 -11.89
CA SER A 394 3.94 7.79 -12.54
C SER A 394 4.16 7.32 -13.99
N SER A 395 5.11 7.90 -14.71
CA SER A 395 5.39 7.57 -16.12
C SER A 395 6.24 6.31 -16.27
N SER A 396 7.34 6.21 -15.52
CA SER A 396 8.31 5.11 -15.60
C SER A 396 8.09 4.01 -14.56
N GLY A 397 7.43 4.34 -13.44
CA GLY A 397 7.32 3.45 -12.29
C GLY A 397 8.61 3.33 -11.46
N THR A 398 9.61 4.16 -11.71
CA THR A 398 10.86 4.15 -10.92
C THR A 398 10.65 4.75 -9.53
N ILE A 399 11.28 4.12 -8.53
CA ILE A 399 11.27 4.61 -7.14
C ILE A 399 12.36 5.67 -7.01
N LEU A 400 11.97 6.92 -6.81
CA LEU A 400 12.87 8.07 -6.71
C LEU A 400 13.39 8.28 -5.29
N TRP A 401 12.55 8.04 -4.28
CA TRP A 401 12.93 8.12 -2.88
C TRP A 401 12.15 7.13 -2.03
N LYS A 402 12.71 6.78 -0.89
CA LYS A 402 12.14 5.84 0.08
C LYS A 402 12.37 6.36 1.48
N GLN A 403 11.38 6.22 2.37
CA GLN A 403 11.50 6.62 3.76
C GLN A 403 10.85 5.57 4.66
N TYR A 404 11.51 5.21 5.76
CA TYR A 404 11.00 4.22 6.71
C TYR A 404 10.65 4.86 8.06
N LEU A 405 9.45 4.57 8.57
CA LEU A 405 8.99 4.98 9.90
C LEU A 405 9.12 3.81 10.86
N ARG A 406 9.88 4.00 11.94
CA ARG A 406 10.05 2.98 12.98
C ARG A 406 8.81 2.87 13.85
N ASN A 407 8.66 1.71 14.50
CA ASN A 407 7.61 1.42 15.49
C ASN A 407 6.17 1.45 14.95
N VAL A 408 5.99 1.29 13.64
CA VAL A 408 4.67 1.12 13.04
C VAL A 408 4.25 -0.34 13.21
N LYS A 409 3.10 -0.56 13.87
CA LYS A 409 2.56 -1.91 14.11
C LYS A 409 1.68 -2.37 12.94
N PRO A 410 1.67 -3.67 12.61
CA PRO A 410 0.71 -4.22 11.65
C PRO A 410 -0.74 -3.91 12.04
N GLY A 411 -1.56 -3.48 11.09
CA GLY A 411 -2.95 -3.09 11.33
C GLY A 411 -3.16 -1.66 11.84
N SER A 412 -2.12 -0.83 11.89
CA SER A 412 -2.24 0.62 12.09
C SER A 412 -3.10 1.26 10.99
N SER A 413 -3.82 2.32 11.34
CA SER A 413 -4.61 3.11 10.38
C SER A 413 -3.81 4.30 9.88
N PHE A 414 -3.79 4.48 8.56
CA PHE A 414 -3.04 5.55 7.91
C PHE A 414 -3.99 6.51 7.20
N LYS A 415 -3.72 7.81 7.29
CA LYS A 415 -4.39 8.82 6.48
C LYS A 415 -3.36 9.79 5.94
N LEU A 416 -3.22 9.85 4.62
CA LEU A 416 -2.34 10.76 3.92
C LEU A 416 -3.12 11.99 3.47
N MET A 417 -2.58 13.18 3.75
CA MET A 417 -3.20 14.45 3.39
C MET A 417 -2.19 15.38 2.72
N VAL A 418 -2.57 15.92 1.56
CA VAL A 418 -1.77 16.93 0.84
C VAL A 418 -2.14 18.32 1.37
N GLN A 419 -1.25 18.93 2.16
CA GLN A 419 -1.48 20.26 2.73
C GLN A 419 -1.10 21.39 1.78
N ARG A 420 0.03 21.25 1.09
CA ARG A 420 0.53 22.22 0.12
C ARG A 420 1.10 21.52 -1.10
N THR A 421 0.64 21.95 -2.28
CA THR A 421 1.11 21.47 -3.59
C THR A 421 2.35 22.22 -4.04
N THR A 422 2.88 21.89 -5.22
CA THR A 422 4.05 22.56 -5.83
C THR A 422 3.72 23.88 -6.53
N ALA A 423 2.47 24.35 -6.49
CA ALA A 423 2.00 25.49 -7.27
C ALA A 423 2.47 26.86 -6.75
N HIS A 424 3.00 26.92 -5.53
CA HIS A 424 3.34 28.18 -4.86
C HIS A 424 4.86 28.30 -4.68
N PHE A 425 5.58 28.84 -5.65
CA PHE A 425 7.00 29.16 -5.51
C PHE A 425 7.14 30.47 -4.71
N PRO A 426 7.94 30.54 -3.62
CA PRO A 426 9.10 29.69 -3.30
C PRO A 426 8.86 28.61 -2.23
N HIS A 427 7.61 28.35 -1.81
CA HIS A 427 7.34 27.46 -0.69
C HIS A 427 7.42 25.97 -1.09
N PRO A 428 8.12 25.11 -0.32
CA PRO A 428 8.24 23.69 -0.68
C PRO A 428 6.90 22.95 -0.47
N PRO A 429 6.57 21.94 -1.29
CA PRO A 429 5.37 21.14 -1.10
C PRO A 429 5.43 20.36 0.23
N GLN A 430 4.26 20.12 0.82
CA GLN A 430 4.14 19.50 2.15
C GLN A 430 2.97 18.52 2.20
N CYS A 431 3.28 17.28 2.59
CA CYS A 431 2.31 16.25 2.90
C CYS A 431 2.38 15.89 4.39
N THR A 432 1.23 15.50 4.93
CA THR A 432 1.10 15.06 6.32
C THR A 432 0.50 13.66 6.34
N LEU A 433 1.19 12.76 7.02
CA LEU A 433 0.73 11.41 7.29
C LEU A 433 0.32 11.30 8.77
N LEU A 434 -0.93 10.95 9.02
CA LEU A 434 -1.40 10.54 10.33
C LEU A 434 -1.32 9.01 10.42
N VAL A 435 -0.59 8.52 11.43
CA VAL A 435 -0.52 7.09 11.75
C VAL A 435 -1.18 6.89 13.12
N LYS A 436 -2.19 6.03 13.18
CA LYS A 436 -2.88 5.63 14.42
C LYS A 436 -2.61 4.17 14.69
N ASP A 437 -1.98 3.88 15.81
CA ASP A 437 -1.77 2.50 16.27
C ASP A 437 -3.09 1.88 16.73
N LYS A 438 -3.28 0.60 16.44
CA LYS A 438 -4.51 -0.14 16.76
C LYS A 438 -4.60 -0.50 18.23
N GLU A 439 -3.48 -0.92 18.83
CA GLU A 439 -3.45 -1.41 20.22
C GLU A 439 -3.42 -0.26 21.22
N THR A 440 -2.43 0.64 21.09
CA THR A 440 -2.30 1.79 22.01
C THR A 440 -3.31 2.89 21.72
N LYS A 441 -3.98 2.87 20.55
CA LYS A 441 -4.86 3.94 20.03
C LYS A 441 -4.16 5.30 19.86
N MET A 442 -2.87 5.40 20.18
CA MET A 442 -2.10 6.63 20.07
C MET A 442 -1.82 6.94 18.61
N SER A 443 -1.83 8.23 18.29
CA SER A 443 -1.58 8.71 16.94
C SER A 443 -0.35 9.62 16.92
N PHE A 444 0.40 9.59 15.83
CA PHE A 444 1.45 10.58 15.58
C PHE A 444 1.35 11.15 14.16
N LEU A 445 1.83 12.39 14.01
CA LEU A 445 1.88 13.10 12.74
C LEU A 445 3.30 13.07 12.18
N TYR A 446 3.41 12.71 10.91
CA TYR A 446 4.65 12.76 10.15
C TYR A 446 4.50 13.72 8.97
N VAL A 447 5.28 14.78 8.98
CA VAL A 447 5.23 15.86 7.98
C VAL A 447 6.49 15.82 7.13
N PHE A 448 6.33 15.75 5.81
CA PHE A 448 7.43 15.55 4.88
C PHE A 448 7.18 16.24 3.54
N ASN A 449 8.27 16.42 2.79
CA ASN A 449 8.21 16.88 1.41
C ASN A 449 7.98 15.66 0.48
N PRO A 450 6.87 15.62 -0.27
CA PRO A 450 6.52 14.47 -1.11
C PRO A 450 7.40 14.29 -2.35
N ILE A 451 8.19 15.30 -2.74
CA ILE A 451 9.07 15.22 -3.92
C ILE A 451 10.41 14.55 -3.57
N PHE A 452 10.96 14.86 -2.40
CA PHE A 452 12.29 14.38 -1.99
C PHE A 452 12.27 13.36 -0.84
N GLY A 453 11.12 13.14 -0.20
CA GLY A 453 10.98 12.22 0.93
C GLY A 453 11.59 12.70 2.25
N LYS A 454 12.16 13.91 2.30
CA LYS A 454 12.78 14.46 3.49
C LYS A 454 11.72 14.99 4.46
N ARG A 455 11.95 14.78 5.76
CA ARG A 455 11.12 15.36 6.83
C ARG A 455 11.15 16.89 6.73
N SER A 456 9.99 17.52 6.85
CA SER A 456 9.89 18.98 6.86
C SER A 456 10.51 19.55 8.13
N GLN A 457 11.04 20.78 8.03
CA GLN A 457 11.62 21.49 9.19
C GLN A 457 10.56 21.86 10.24
N VAL A 458 9.30 21.98 9.83
CA VAL A 458 8.16 22.27 10.71
C VAL A 458 7.89 21.06 11.60
N ALA A 459 8.07 21.23 12.91
CA ALA A 459 7.74 20.20 13.89
C ALA A 459 6.22 20.08 14.05
N PRO A 460 5.62 18.89 13.85
CA PRO A 460 4.20 18.68 14.12
C PRO A 460 3.91 18.72 15.62
N PRO A 461 2.67 19.02 16.04
CA PRO A 461 2.27 18.99 17.44
C PRO A 461 2.34 17.55 17.98
N VAL A 462 2.77 17.42 19.24
CA VAL A 462 2.73 16.13 19.96
C VAL A 462 1.30 15.86 20.38
N LEU A 463 0.72 14.80 19.84
CA LEU A 463 -0.63 14.36 20.17
C LEU A 463 -0.59 13.52 21.45
N LYS A 464 -1.13 14.08 22.54
CA LYS A 464 -1.15 13.42 23.86
C LYS A 464 -2.28 12.39 23.98
N ARG A 465 -3.25 12.44 23.07
CA ARG A 465 -4.51 11.72 23.14
C ARG A 465 -4.83 11.01 21.82
N PRO A 466 -5.64 9.94 21.85
CA PRO A 466 -6.03 9.24 20.64
C PRO A 466 -6.91 10.13 19.76
N ILE A 467 -6.57 10.20 18.46
CA ILE A 467 -7.35 10.96 17.48
C ILE A 467 -8.49 10.11 16.94
N LEU A 468 -9.70 10.69 16.88
CA LEU A 468 -10.90 10.04 16.36
C LEU A 468 -11.03 10.25 14.85
N GLN A 469 -10.95 11.51 14.39
CA GLN A 469 -11.12 11.87 12.99
C GLN A 469 -10.21 13.06 12.62
N THR A 470 -10.04 13.28 11.32
CA THR A 470 -9.40 14.48 10.80
C THR A 470 -10.16 15.06 9.63
N LEU A 471 -10.10 16.39 9.51
CA LEU A 471 -10.71 17.16 8.44
C LEU A 471 -9.67 18.12 7.84
N LEU A 472 -9.47 18.05 6.53
CA LEU A 472 -8.61 18.99 5.80
C LEU A 472 -9.48 20.13 5.27
N LEU A 473 -9.26 21.35 5.76
CA LEU A 473 -10.00 22.51 5.33
C LEU A 473 -9.36 23.15 4.08
N PRO A 474 -10.16 23.79 3.22
CA PRO A 474 -9.64 24.54 2.07
C PRO A 474 -9.01 25.89 2.47
N ILE A 475 -9.24 26.37 3.70
CA ILE A 475 -8.62 27.60 4.19
C ILE A 475 -7.09 27.43 4.26
N MET A 476 -6.40 28.51 3.93
CA MET A 476 -4.94 28.52 3.82
C MET A 476 -4.34 29.52 4.79
N ASP A 477 -3.19 29.15 5.34
CA ASP A 477 -2.34 30.09 6.05
C ASP A 477 -1.60 31.04 5.09
N GLN A 478 -0.85 32.00 5.63
CA GLN A 478 0.02 32.92 4.90
C GLN A 478 1.03 32.19 4.00
N ASP A 479 1.43 30.98 4.40
CA ASP A 479 2.34 30.10 3.65
C ASP A 479 1.62 29.17 2.67
N TYR A 480 0.34 29.41 2.36
CA TYR A 480 -0.49 28.58 1.46
C TYR A 480 -0.62 27.12 1.91
N ALA A 481 -0.48 26.84 3.20
CA ALA A 481 -0.70 25.52 3.77
C ALA A 481 -2.17 25.37 4.19
N LYS A 482 -2.84 24.34 3.68
CA LYS A 482 -4.21 24.00 4.10
C LYS A 482 -4.26 23.56 5.56
N VAL A 483 -5.25 24.06 6.28
CA VAL A 483 -5.41 23.78 7.73
C VAL A 483 -6.00 22.38 7.92
N LEU A 484 -5.31 21.57 8.72
CA LEU A 484 -5.76 20.26 9.16
C LEU A 484 -6.34 20.38 10.57
N LEU A 485 -7.57 19.96 10.78
CA LEU A 485 -8.18 19.84 12.10
C LEU A 485 -8.17 18.36 12.53
N LEU A 486 -7.74 18.10 13.77
CA LEU A 486 -7.80 16.78 14.39
C LEU A 486 -8.65 16.84 15.65
N ILE A 487 -9.65 15.96 15.74
CA ILE A 487 -10.51 15.82 16.91
C ILE A 487 -10.02 14.67 17.79
N ASP A 488 -9.82 14.94 19.07
CA ASP A 488 -9.42 13.95 20.07
C ASP A 488 -10.62 13.23 20.70
N ASP A 489 -10.37 12.32 21.64
CA ASP A 489 -11.38 11.58 22.41
C ASP A 489 -12.09 12.41 23.49
N GLU A 490 -11.57 13.60 23.83
CA GLU A 490 -12.25 14.60 24.66
C GLU A 490 -13.07 15.59 23.82
N TYR A 491 -13.16 15.35 22.51
CA TYR A 491 -13.83 16.22 21.54
C TYR A 491 -13.25 17.64 21.47
N LYS A 492 -11.97 17.81 21.81
CA LYS A 492 -11.19 19.03 21.57
C LYS A 492 -10.50 18.94 20.22
N VAL A 493 -10.41 20.09 19.56
CA VAL A 493 -9.85 20.18 18.22
C VAL A 493 -8.47 20.80 18.26
N THR A 494 -7.51 20.13 17.64
CA THR A 494 -6.15 20.63 17.43
C THR A 494 -5.97 21.04 15.96
N PRO A 495 -5.73 22.34 15.67
CA PRO A 495 -5.43 22.79 14.33
C PRO A 495 -3.94 22.63 14.00
N PHE A 496 -3.63 22.29 12.74
CA PHE A 496 -2.27 22.23 12.23
C PHE A 496 -2.21 22.76 10.78
N PRO A 497 -1.46 23.84 10.50
CA PRO A 497 -0.65 24.66 11.40
C PRO A 497 -1.48 25.55 12.37
N ALA A 498 -0.96 25.79 13.57
CA ALA A 498 -1.63 26.63 14.60
C ALA A 498 -1.02 28.05 14.67
N THR A 499 -1.03 28.79 13.56
CA THR A 499 -0.55 30.18 13.53
C THR A 499 -1.65 31.15 13.99
N LYS A 500 -1.26 32.36 14.42
CA LYS A 500 -2.22 33.40 14.85
C LYS A 500 -3.25 33.75 13.77
N ASN A 501 -2.83 33.73 12.50
CA ASN A 501 -3.73 34.01 11.38
C ASN A 501 -4.78 32.91 11.20
N VAL A 502 -4.35 31.65 11.29
CA VAL A 502 -5.26 30.49 11.23
C VAL A 502 -6.25 30.52 12.39
N LEU A 503 -5.79 30.79 13.61
CA LEU A 503 -6.67 30.86 14.79
C LEU A 503 -7.74 31.95 14.62
N ARG A 504 -7.37 33.14 14.15
CA ARG A 504 -8.33 34.22 13.86
C ARG A 504 -9.34 33.82 12.78
N GLN A 505 -8.89 33.20 11.69
CA GLN A 505 -9.79 32.71 10.63
C GLN A 505 -10.73 31.61 11.16
N LEU A 506 -10.24 30.72 12.02
CA LEU A 506 -11.06 29.69 12.64
C LEU A 506 -12.10 30.31 13.58
N GLU A 507 -11.77 31.33 14.36
CA GLU A 507 -12.74 32.04 15.21
C GLU A 507 -13.89 32.69 14.41
N GLU A 508 -13.59 33.20 13.22
CA GLU A 508 -14.57 33.78 12.29
C GLU A 508 -15.47 32.70 11.67
N ILE A 509 -14.90 31.55 11.28
CA ILE A 509 -15.56 30.51 10.47
C ILE A 509 -16.08 29.32 11.31
N ALA A 510 -15.73 29.23 12.61
CA ALA A 510 -15.97 28.05 13.46
C ALA A 510 -17.39 27.48 13.37
N HIS A 511 -18.42 28.34 13.41
CA HIS A 511 -19.83 27.97 13.38
C HIS A 511 -20.28 27.23 12.09
N SER A 512 -19.47 27.27 11.03
CA SER A 512 -19.71 26.57 9.76
C SER A 512 -18.96 25.25 9.61
N ILE A 513 -18.12 24.89 10.59
CA ILE A 513 -17.31 23.67 10.59
C ILE A 513 -18.01 22.61 11.43
N TYR A 514 -18.29 21.47 10.80
CA TYR A 514 -18.94 20.31 11.41
C TYR A 514 -18.08 19.06 11.24
N PHE A 515 -18.03 18.24 12.29
CA PHE A 515 -17.46 16.91 12.30
C PHE A 515 -18.58 15.88 12.40
N TYR A 516 -18.33 14.68 11.87
CA TYR A 516 -19.22 13.54 12.05
C TYR A 516 -18.39 12.33 12.46
N LEU A 517 -18.69 11.77 13.63
CA LEU A 517 -18.05 10.58 14.17
C LEU A 517 -18.97 9.39 14.01
N VAL A 518 -18.39 8.25 13.64
CA VAL A 518 -19.11 7.00 13.43
C VAL A 518 -18.45 5.93 14.27
N ASP A 519 -19.18 5.46 15.28
CA ASP A 519 -18.81 4.29 16.06
C ASP A 519 -19.59 3.07 15.54
N ALA A 520 -18.89 2.21 14.81
CA ALA A 520 -19.49 1.00 14.23
C ALA A 520 -19.74 -0.10 15.28
N GLU A 521 -19.06 -0.07 16.43
CA GLU A 521 -19.24 -1.08 17.49
C GLU A 521 -20.53 -0.80 18.29
N GLN A 522 -20.80 0.47 18.56
CA GLN A 522 -22.03 0.91 19.25
C GLN A 522 -23.18 1.22 18.28
N GLY A 523 -22.90 1.36 16.98
CA GLY A 523 -23.88 1.79 15.99
C GLY A 523 -24.28 3.27 16.13
N LYS A 524 -23.46 4.09 16.80
CA LYS A 524 -23.73 5.51 17.07
C LYS A 524 -23.07 6.39 16.01
N LEU A 525 -23.85 7.29 15.42
CA LEU A 525 -23.38 8.38 14.56
C LEU A 525 -23.69 9.71 15.24
N SER A 526 -22.67 10.52 15.44
CA SER A 526 -22.78 11.79 16.18
C SER A 526 -22.13 12.92 15.39
N GLY A 527 -22.83 14.05 15.29
CA GLY A 527 -22.33 15.27 14.67
C GLY A 527 -21.89 16.29 15.70
N PHE A 528 -20.72 16.90 15.50
CA PHE A 528 -20.15 17.90 16.38
C PHE A 528 -19.92 19.21 15.64
N ARG A 529 -20.32 20.34 16.23
CA ARG A 529 -20.04 21.68 15.72
C ARG A 529 -18.83 22.29 16.42
N LEU A 530 -17.97 22.97 15.68
CA LEU A 530 -16.80 23.66 16.23
C LEU A 530 -17.20 25.00 16.89
N LYS A 531 -16.71 25.24 18.11
CA LYS A 531 -16.81 26.53 18.81
C LYS A 531 -15.57 27.39 18.61
N LYS A 532 -15.67 28.67 18.99
CA LYS A 532 -14.59 29.65 18.87
C LYS A 532 -13.35 29.31 19.70
N ASP A 533 -13.54 28.65 20.84
CA ASP A 533 -12.50 28.17 21.74
C ASP A 533 -11.87 26.83 21.30
N LEU A 534 -12.16 26.35 20.09
CA LEU A 534 -11.71 25.06 19.54
C LEU A 534 -12.22 23.83 20.32
N SER A 535 -13.18 24.01 21.22
CA SER A 535 -14.01 22.93 21.74
C SER A 535 -15.10 22.59 20.73
N THR A 536 -15.73 21.44 20.91
CA THR A 536 -16.89 21.05 20.09
C THR A 536 -18.13 20.89 20.95
N GLU A 537 -19.29 21.07 20.32
CA GLU A 537 -20.59 20.73 20.90
C GLU A 537 -21.29 19.69 20.04
N GLU A 538 -21.94 18.74 20.70
CA GLU A 538 -22.78 17.76 20.02
C GLU A 538 -24.02 18.45 19.46
N SER A 539 -24.21 18.34 18.15
CA SER A 539 -25.31 18.96 17.41
C SER A 539 -26.43 17.97 17.10
N TRP A 540 -26.09 16.72 16.80
CA TRP A 540 -27.07 15.68 16.47
C TRP A 540 -26.50 14.29 16.77
N GLU A 541 -27.40 13.35 17.06
CA GLU A 541 -27.07 11.95 17.30
C GLU A 541 -28.10 11.05 16.61
N VAL A 542 -27.61 10.00 15.93
CA VAL A 542 -28.40 8.94 15.31
C VAL A 542 -27.83 7.60 15.75
N ALA A 543 -28.67 6.76 16.36
CA ALA A 543 -28.30 5.41 16.75
C ALA A 543 -28.93 4.38 15.79
N ILE A 544 -28.12 3.46 15.29
CA ILE A 544 -28.53 2.30 14.50
C ILE A 544 -28.43 1.06 15.40
N PRO A 545 -29.52 0.28 15.57
CA PRO A 545 -29.53 -0.85 16.50
C PRO A 545 -28.59 -1.96 16.05
N THR A 546 -27.53 -2.20 16.82
CA THR A 546 -26.47 -3.18 16.55
C THR A 546 -26.92 -4.63 16.63
N GLU A 547 -28.03 -4.89 17.33
CA GLU A 547 -28.66 -6.21 17.39
C GLU A 547 -29.12 -6.69 16.02
N VAL A 548 -29.52 -5.76 15.14
CA VAL A 548 -30.13 -6.06 13.84
C VAL A 548 -29.21 -5.66 12.69
N GLN A 549 -28.49 -4.54 12.81
CA GLN A 549 -27.69 -3.95 11.74
C GLN A 549 -26.29 -3.57 12.21
N ARG A 550 -25.28 -3.84 11.40
CA ARG A 550 -23.90 -3.41 11.63
C ARG A 550 -23.46 -2.45 10.53
N ILE A 551 -22.85 -1.33 10.90
CA ILE A 551 -22.29 -0.37 9.95
C ILE A 551 -21.01 -0.97 9.33
N VAL A 552 -20.94 -0.97 8.00
CA VAL A 552 -19.82 -1.57 7.26
C VAL A 552 -18.97 -0.51 6.58
N THR A 553 -19.59 0.45 5.91
CA THR A 553 -18.88 1.54 5.25
C THR A 553 -19.66 2.85 5.35
N VAL A 554 -18.91 3.95 5.43
CA VAL A 554 -19.43 5.32 5.33
C VAL A 554 -18.63 6.04 4.25
N LYS A 555 -19.33 6.57 3.25
CA LYS A 555 -18.72 7.26 2.10
C LYS A 555 -19.31 8.66 1.96
N GLY A 556 -18.46 9.66 2.17
CA GLY A 556 -18.72 11.04 1.76
C GLY A 556 -18.23 11.28 0.33
N LYS A 557 -18.64 12.41 -0.25
CA LYS A 557 -18.13 12.91 -1.53
C LYS A 557 -16.66 13.31 -1.40
N ARG A 558 -15.93 13.26 -2.51
CA ARG A 558 -14.56 13.77 -2.55
C ARG A 558 -14.59 15.30 -2.56
N SER A 559 -13.85 15.95 -1.65
CA SER A 559 -13.85 17.42 -1.55
C SER A 559 -13.23 18.14 -2.76
N ASN A 560 -12.47 17.42 -3.61
CA ASN A 560 -11.85 17.96 -4.82
C ASN A 560 -12.68 17.72 -6.09
N GLU A 561 -13.87 17.13 -5.99
CA GLU A 561 -14.73 16.95 -7.15
C GLU A 561 -15.44 18.26 -7.50
N HIS A 562 -15.48 18.58 -8.80
CA HIS A 562 -16.27 19.68 -9.33
C HIS A 562 -17.37 19.13 -10.24
N VAL A 563 -18.52 19.80 -10.22
CA VAL A 563 -19.71 19.45 -11.02
C VAL A 563 -19.93 20.56 -12.03
N HIS A 564 -19.81 20.24 -13.32
CA HIS A 564 -19.96 21.22 -14.39
C HIS A 564 -21.42 21.66 -14.58
N SER A 565 -22.36 20.70 -14.65
CA SER A 565 -23.78 20.95 -14.90
C SER A 565 -24.64 20.72 -13.65
N GLN A 566 -25.32 21.78 -13.21
CA GLN A 566 -26.21 21.79 -12.04
C GLN A 566 -27.56 21.11 -12.29
N GLY A 567 -27.97 21.02 -13.55
CA GLY A 567 -29.20 20.35 -13.97
C GLY A 567 -28.98 19.51 -15.23
N ARG A 568 -29.95 18.67 -15.53
CA ARG A 568 -30.01 17.84 -16.74
C ARG A 568 -31.16 18.33 -17.62
N VAL A 569 -30.88 18.51 -18.91
CA VAL A 569 -31.90 18.91 -19.89
C VAL A 569 -32.80 17.72 -20.19
N MET A 570 -34.11 17.96 -20.20
CA MET A 570 -35.17 17.00 -20.53
C MET A 570 -35.58 17.16 -22.00
N GLY A 571 -36.31 16.18 -22.55
CA GLY A 571 -36.71 16.18 -23.97
C GLY A 571 -37.53 17.42 -24.36
N ASP A 572 -38.43 17.84 -23.47
CA ASP A 572 -39.28 19.02 -23.63
C ASP A 572 -38.54 20.38 -23.44
N ARG A 573 -37.20 20.36 -23.40
CA ARG A 573 -36.32 21.51 -23.10
C ARG A 573 -36.44 22.05 -21.68
N SER A 574 -37.17 21.38 -20.79
CA SER A 574 -37.13 21.69 -19.37
C SER A 574 -35.81 21.23 -18.75
N VAL A 575 -35.53 21.70 -17.53
CA VAL A 575 -34.32 21.34 -16.80
C VAL A 575 -34.72 20.65 -15.50
N LEU A 576 -34.17 19.46 -15.28
CA LEU A 576 -34.28 18.73 -14.03
C LEU A 576 -33.02 18.98 -13.19
N TYR A 577 -33.16 19.73 -12.11
CA TYR A 577 -32.04 20.14 -11.26
C TYR A 577 -31.58 19.01 -10.34
N LYS A 578 -30.26 18.85 -10.24
CA LYS A 578 -29.62 17.82 -9.41
C LYS A 578 -29.55 18.31 -7.97
N SER A 579 -29.82 17.42 -7.00
CA SER A 579 -29.61 17.75 -5.59
C SER A 579 -28.15 17.52 -5.21
N LEU A 580 -27.37 18.60 -5.16
CA LEU A 580 -25.92 18.56 -4.92
C LEU A 580 -25.58 18.93 -3.48
N ASN A 581 -25.98 18.10 -2.52
CA ASN A 581 -25.57 18.29 -1.12
C ASN A 581 -24.09 17.93 -0.93
N PRO A 582 -23.18 18.88 -0.62
CA PRO A 582 -21.76 18.59 -0.43
C PRO A 582 -21.47 17.81 0.86
N ASN A 583 -22.37 17.88 1.83
CA ASN A 583 -22.24 17.26 3.16
C ASN A 583 -22.97 15.91 3.26
N LEU A 584 -23.42 15.35 2.13
CA LEU A 584 -24.14 14.09 2.11
C LEU A 584 -23.21 12.91 2.40
N LEU A 585 -23.63 12.05 3.32
CA LEU A 585 -22.95 10.80 3.69
C LEU A 585 -23.83 9.63 3.28
N ALA A 586 -23.23 8.65 2.62
CA ALA A 586 -23.86 7.38 2.35
C ALA A 586 -23.36 6.35 3.35
N VAL A 587 -24.25 5.88 4.23
CA VAL A 587 -23.97 4.88 5.27
C VAL A 587 -24.57 3.54 4.84
N VAL A 588 -23.73 2.51 4.84
CA VAL A 588 -24.11 1.14 4.51
C VAL A 588 -24.13 0.30 5.77
N THR A 589 -25.21 -0.45 5.92
CA THR A 589 -25.39 -1.41 7.00
C THR A 589 -25.67 -2.81 6.45
N GLU A 590 -25.16 -3.82 7.13
CA GLU A 590 -25.47 -5.23 6.88
C GLU A 590 -26.27 -5.79 8.06
N SER A 591 -27.20 -6.70 7.80
CA SER A 591 -27.90 -7.40 8.86
C SER A 591 -26.98 -8.32 9.66
N THR A 592 -27.20 -8.42 10.97
CA THR A 592 -26.52 -9.39 11.84
C THR A 592 -26.97 -10.82 11.56
N ASP A 593 -28.26 -11.01 11.23
CA ASP A 593 -28.76 -12.29 10.75
C ASP A 593 -28.21 -12.58 9.36
N THR A 594 -27.38 -13.62 9.28
CA THR A 594 -26.71 -14.06 8.05
C THR A 594 -27.51 -15.11 7.28
N HIS A 595 -28.70 -15.49 7.76
CA HIS A 595 -29.55 -16.46 7.10
C HIS A 595 -30.03 -15.93 5.74
N HIS A 596 -29.87 -16.73 4.68
CA HIS A 596 -30.11 -16.33 3.29
C HIS A 596 -31.51 -15.73 3.02
N GLU A 597 -32.55 -16.15 3.75
CA GLU A 597 -33.89 -15.63 3.53
C GLU A 597 -34.19 -14.31 4.25
N ARG A 598 -33.44 -14.00 5.31
CA ARG A 598 -33.70 -12.87 6.21
C ARG A 598 -32.61 -11.79 6.15
N THR A 599 -31.44 -12.11 5.59
CA THR A 599 -30.35 -11.16 5.37
C THR A 599 -30.80 -9.97 4.54
N PHE A 600 -30.32 -8.79 4.88
CA PHE A 600 -30.60 -7.57 4.13
C PHE A 600 -29.45 -6.56 4.24
N ILE A 601 -29.43 -5.61 3.32
CA ILE A 601 -28.51 -4.46 3.34
C ILE A 601 -29.35 -3.19 3.49
N GLY A 602 -28.98 -2.34 4.45
CA GLY A 602 -29.60 -1.03 4.65
C GLY A 602 -28.71 0.08 4.10
N ILE A 603 -29.29 1.00 3.35
CA ILE A 603 -28.63 2.19 2.82
C ILE A 603 -29.29 3.42 3.42
N TYR A 604 -28.50 4.25 4.08
CA TYR A 604 -28.94 5.51 4.67
C TYR A 604 -28.16 6.66 4.04
N LEU A 605 -28.86 7.54 3.33
CA LEU A 605 -28.31 8.81 2.87
C LEU A 605 -28.65 9.86 3.93
N MET A 606 -27.63 10.42 4.57
CA MET A 606 -27.81 11.37 5.67
C MET A 606 -26.97 12.63 5.45
N ASP A 607 -27.50 13.75 5.91
CA ASP A 607 -26.77 15.01 5.91
C ASP A 607 -25.83 15.07 7.13
N GLY A 608 -24.53 15.26 6.88
CA GLY A 608 -23.51 15.28 7.93
C GLY A 608 -23.53 16.51 8.85
N VAL A 609 -24.26 17.57 8.49
CA VAL A 609 -24.40 18.79 9.29
C VAL A 609 -25.60 18.69 10.23
N THR A 610 -26.76 18.28 9.70
CA THR A 610 -28.02 18.24 10.47
C THR A 610 -28.36 16.88 11.07
N GLY A 611 -27.76 15.80 10.58
CA GLY A 611 -28.13 14.42 10.94
C GLY A 611 -29.44 13.95 10.29
N ARG A 612 -30.08 14.77 9.45
CA ARG A 612 -31.33 14.41 8.78
C ARG A 612 -31.09 13.26 7.80
N ILE A 613 -31.87 12.19 7.94
CA ILE A 613 -31.89 11.09 6.98
C ILE A 613 -32.71 11.55 5.77
N ILE A 614 -32.02 11.70 4.63
CA ILE A 614 -32.60 12.10 3.35
C ILE A 614 -33.31 10.91 2.69
N HIS A 615 -32.70 9.73 2.77
CA HIS A 615 -33.24 8.51 2.19
C HIS A 615 -32.83 7.29 3.02
N SER A 616 -33.78 6.38 3.22
CA SER A 616 -33.56 5.08 3.84
C SER A 616 -34.09 3.98 2.93
N SER A 617 -33.23 3.07 2.50
CA SER A 617 -33.59 1.94 1.65
C SER A 617 -33.10 0.64 2.25
N VAL A 618 -33.88 -0.43 2.10
CA VAL A 618 -33.56 -1.77 2.59
C VAL A 618 -33.66 -2.76 1.45
N GLN A 619 -32.52 -3.32 1.06
CA GLN A 619 -32.44 -4.38 0.07
C GLN A 619 -32.57 -5.74 0.76
N LYS A 620 -33.72 -6.38 0.59
CA LYS A 620 -34.01 -7.70 1.18
C LYS A 620 -33.27 -8.82 0.44
N LYS A 621 -32.95 -9.89 1.17
CA LYS A 621 -32.27 -11.10 0.65
C LYS A 621 -30.93 -10.79 -0.02
N ALA A 622 -30.23 -9.78 0.51
CA ALA A 622 -28.94 -9.34 0.02
C ALA A 622 -27.86 -9.50 1.09
N LYS A 623 -26.63 -9.78 0.65
CA LYS A 623 -25.45 -9.98 1.48
C LYS A 623 -24.25 -9.25 0.89
N GLY A 624 -23.32 -8.84 1.76
CA GLY A 624 -22.04 -8.26 1.35
C GLY A 624 -21.06 -9.28 0.76
N PRO A 625 -19.84 -8.84 0.39
CA PRO A 625 -19.31 -7.48 0.61
C PRO A 625 -20.01 -6.43 -0.25
N VAL A 626 -20.18 -5.22 0.30
CA VAL A 626 -20.78 -4.08 -0.40
C VAL A 626 -19.70 -3.12 -0.88
N HIS A 627 -19.63 -2.91 -2.20
CA HIS A 627 -18.81 -1.87 -2.80
C HIS A 627 -19.67 -0.67 -3.15
N MET A 628 -19.28 0.52 -2.74
CA MET A 628 -20.06 1.75 -2.94
C MET A 628 -19.18 2.89 -3.47
N VAL A 629 -19.73 3.62 -4.44
CA VAL A 629 -19.18 4.87 -4.97
C VAL A 629 -20.24 5.96 -4.83
N HIS A 630 -19.85 7.10 -4.27
CA HIS A 630 -20.67 8.29 -4.10
C HIS A 630 -19.98 9.45 -4.80
N SER A 631 -20.63 10.05 -5.81
CA SER A 631 -20.10 11.18 -6.56
C SER A 631 -21.23 12.06 -7.09
N GLU A 632 -20.99 13.36 -7.19
CA GLU A 632 -21.94 14.35 -7.74
C GLU A 632 -23.33 14.29 -7.09
N ASN A 633 -24.34 13.74 -7.77
CA ASN A 633 -25.71 13.58 -7.27
C ASN A 633 -26.16 12.11 -7.19
N TRP A 634 -25.22 11.16 -7.31
CA TRP A 634 -25.56 9.75 -7.45
C TRP A 634 -24.73 8.85 -6.54
N VAL A 635 -25.34 7.72 -6.19
CA VAL A 635 -24.71 6.66 -5.40
C VAL A 635 -24.92 5.35 -6.13
N VAL A 636 -23.83 4.63 -6.40
CA VAL A 636 -23.86 3.28 -6.95
C VAL A 636 -23.29 2.34 -5.92
N TYR A 637 -24.04 1.30 -5.57
CA TYR A 637 -23.55 0.24 -4.71
C TYR A 637 -23.85 -1.13 -5.31
N GLN A 638 -22.96 -2.08 -5.03
CA GLN A 638 -23.08 -3.47 -5.44
C GLN A 638 -23.26 -4.37 -4.22
N TYR A 639 -24.05 -5.42 -4.38
CA TYR A 639 -24.25 -6.47 -3.38
C TYR A 639 -24.50 -7.83 -4.03
N TRP A 640 -24.55 -8.87 -3.21
CA TRP A 640 -24.90 -10.23 -3.61
C TRP A 640 -26.35 -10.55 -3.26
N ASN A 641 -27.17 -10.86 -4.27
CA ASN A 641 -28.54 -11.33 -4.08
C ASN A 641 -28.53 -12.83 -3.77
N THR A 642 -28.95 -13.20 -2.57
CA THR A 642 -28.95 -14.59 -2.10
C THR A 642 -30.10 -15.42 -2.66
N LYS A 643 -31.24 -14.80 -3.01
CA LYS A 643 -32.39 -15.49 -3.61
C LYS A 643 -32.07 -15.94 -5.03
N ALA A 644 -31.51 -15.05 -5.84
CA ALA A 644 -31.16 -15.32 -7.23
C ALA A 644 -29.71 -15.82 -7.43
N ARG A 645 -28.88 -15.76 -6.38
CA ARG A 645 -27.46 -16.14 -6.38
C ARG A 645 -26.66 -15.42 -7.48
N ARG A 646 -26.76 -14.09 -7.50
CA ARG A 646 -26.09 -13.23 -8.50
C ARG A 646 -25.70 -11.88 -7.90
N ASN A 647 -24.75 -11.20 -8.53
CA ASN A 647 -24.38 -9.84 -8.15
C ASN A 647 -25.34 -8.84 -8.77
N GLU A 648 -25.71 -7.81 -8.01
CA GLU A 648 -26.60 -6.75 -8.45
C GLU A 648 -26.00 -5.38 -8.12
N PHE A 649 -26.06 -4.47 -9.09
CA PHE A 649 -25.85 -3.04 -8.87
C PHE A 649 -27.18 -2.39 -8.51
N THR A 650 -27.15 -1.37 -7.68
CA THR A 650 -28.27 -0.46 -7.51
C THR A 650 -27.75 0.97 -7.53
N VAL A 651 -28.45 1.80 -8.32
CA VAL A 651 -28.10 3.19 -8.58
C VAL A 651 -29.17 4.05 -7.94
N LEU A 652 -28.75 5.08 -7.20
CA LEU A 652 -29.60 6.14 -6.71
C LEU A 652 -29.16 7.45 -7.35
N GLU A 653 -30.11 8.24 -7.83
CA GLU A 653 -29.89 9.63 -8.25
C GLU A 653 -30.83 10.55 -7.49
N LEU A 654 -30.30 11.68 -7.02
CA LEU A 654 -31.04 12.68 -6.27
C LEU A 654 -31.30 13.91 -7.14
N TYR A 655 -32.57 14.28 -7.27
CA TYR A 655 -33.04 15.46 -8.01
C TYR A 655 -33.86 16.37 -7.10
N GLU A 656 -33.76 17.68 -7.31
CA GLU A 656 -34.52 18.69 -6.54
C GLU A 656 -35.90 18.93 -7.17
N GLY A 657 -35.97 18.89 -8.51
CA GLY A 657 -37.18 19.16 -9.29
C GLY A 657 -36.88 20.03 -10.51
N THR A 658 -37.90 20.71 -11.02
CA THR A 658 -37.79 21.65 -12.16
C THR A 658 -37.36 23.06 -11.75
N GLU A 659 -37.43 23.38 -10.45
CA GLU A 659 -37.01 24.66 -9.89
C GLU A 659 -35.91 24.44 -8.85
N GLN A 660 -34.98 25.40 -8.75
CA GLN A 660 -33.95 25.41 -7.72
C GLN A 660 -34.44 26.24 -6.53
N TYR A 661 -34.30 25.72 -5.32
CA TYR A 661 -34.63 26.48 -4.11
C TYR A 661 -33.70 27.69 -3.93
N ASN A 662 -32.39 27.46 -4.09
CA ASN A 662 -31.39 28.54 -4.07
C ASN A 662 -30.21 28.18 -4.97
N ALA A 663 -30.01 28.98 -6.01
CA ALA A 663 -28.97 28.80 -7.02
C ALA A 663 -27.59 29.36 -6.61
N THR A 664 -27.52 30.26 -5.63
CA THR A 664 -26.27 30.94 -5.24
C THR A 664 -25.50 30.18 -4.18
N ALA A 665 -26.22 29.60 -3.21
CA ALA A 665 -25.62 28.90 -2.08
C ALA A 665 -26.40 27.64 -1.70
N PHE A 666 -25.64 26.64 -1.27
CA PHE A 666 -26.17 25.44 -0.63
C PHE A 666 -25.89 25.50 0.87
N SER A 667 -26.95 25.54 1.69
CA SER A 667 -26.86 25.43 3.14
C SER A 667 -27.71 24.25 3.61
N SER A 668 -27.09 23.29 4.30
CA SER A 668 -27.80 22.14 4.88
C SER A 668 -28.84 22.54 5.94
N LEU A 669 -28.70 23.73 6.54
CA LEU A 669 -29.59 24.22 7.61
C LEU A 669 -30.90 24.83 7.08
N ASP A 670 -30.89 25.30 5.82
CA ASP A 670 -31.99 26.05 5.19
C ASP A 670 -32.52 25.29 3.96
N ARG A 671 -32.83 24.01 4.16
CA ARG A 671 -33.42 23.13 3.14
C ARG A 671 -34.57 22.30 3.72
N PRO A 672 -35.81 22.80 3.62
CA PRO A 672 -36.97 22.05 4.11
C PRO A 672 -37.33 20.87 3.18
N ILE A 673 -37.18 21.05 1.86
CA ILE A 673 -37.60 20.12 0.82
C ILE A 673 -36.62 18.95 0.70
N LEU A 674 -37.15 17.72 0.69
CA LEU A 674 -36.37 16.53 0.41
C LEU A 674 -36.23 16.32 -1.10
N PRO A 675 -35.06 15.89 -1.59
CA PRO A 675 -34.88 15.57 -2.99
C PRO A 675 -35.69 14.32 -3.37
N GLN A 676 -36.14 14.29 -4.62
CA GLN A 676 -36.67 13.11 -5.27
C GLN A 676 -35.53 12.12 -5.53
N VAL A 677 -35.63 10.92 -4.94
CA VAL A 677 -34.64 9.86 -5.12
C VAL A 677 -35.18 8.87 -6.14
N LEU A 678 -34.51 8.79 -7.29
CA LEU A 678 -34.77 7.78 -8.31
C LEU A 678 -33.83 6.60 -8.10
N GLN A 679 -34.34 5.38 -8.15
CA GLN A 679 -33.55 4.17 -7.97
C GLN A 679 -33.83 3.13 -9.05
N GLN A 680 -32.79 2.40 -9.46
CA GLN A 680 -32.92 1.27 -10.36
C GLN A 680 -31.81 0.25 -10.11
N SER A 681 -32.17 -1.03 -10.21
CA SER A 681 -31.24 -2.15 -9.98
C SER A 681 -30.90 -2.83 -11.30
N TYR A 682 -29.67 -3.33 -11.39
CA TYR A 682 -29.10 -4.00 -12.56
C TYR A 682 -28.38 -5.27 -12.11
N ILE A 683 -28.28 -6.26 -12.99
CA ILE A 683 -27.57 -7.52 -12.76
C ILE A 683 -26.16 -7.38 -13.31
N PHE A 684 -25.19 -7.92 -12.57
CA PHE A 684 -23.79 -7.99 -12.99
C PHE A 684 -23.30 -9.45 -12.95
N PRO A 685 -22.68 -9.96 -14.03
CA PRO A 685 -22.38 -11.39 -14.14
C PRO A 685 -21.15 -11.85 -13.33
N SER A 686 -20.35 -10.93 -12.78
CA SER A 686 -19.12 -11.24 -12.04
C SER A 686 -19.14 -10.64 -10.63
N ALA A 687 -18.30 -11.17 -9.73
CA ALA A 687 -17.99 -10.51 -8.47
C ALA A 687 -17.09 -9.28 -8.71
N ILE A 688 -16.98 -8.42 -7.68
CA ILE A 688 -16.21 -7.18 -7.69
C ILE A 688 -15.22 -7.21 -6.52
N SER A 689 -14.01 -6.74 -6.75
CA SER A 689 -12.95 -6.59 -5.74
C SER A 689 -12.78 -5.13 -5.30
N ALA A 690 -12.89 -4.19 -6.25
CA ALA A 690 -12.76 -2.76 -6.01
C ALA A 690 -13.60 -1.98 -7.02
N MET A 691 -14.07 -0.80 -6.63
CA MET A 691 -14.88 0.08 -7.48
C MET A 691 -14.57 1.54 -7.19
N GLU A 692 -14.33 2.35 -8.23
CA GLU A 692 -14.04 3.77 -8.10
C GLU A 692 -14.54 4.55 -9.33
N ALA A 693 -14.84 5.85 -9.19
CA ALA A 693 -15.21 6.70 -10.32
C ALA A 693 -14.02 7.49 -10.89
N THR A 694 -14.08 7.79 -12.19
CA THR A 694 -13.13 8.71 -12.84
C THR A 694 -13.33 10.14 -12.37
N ILE A 695 -12.23 10.89 -12.21
CA ILE A 695 -12.23 12.28 -11.76
C ILE A 695 -11.37 13.17 -12.66
N THR A 696 -11.90 14.35 -12.98
CA THR A 696 -11.23 15.41 -13.76
C THR A 696 -11.42 16.75 -13.04
N GLU A 697 -10.63 17.76 -13.42
CA GLU A 697 -10.61 19.05 -12.70
C GLU A 697 -11.93 19.81 -12.81
N ARG A 698 -12.61 19.77 -13.97
CA ARG A 698 -13.85 20.52 -14.20
C ARG A 698 -15.10 19.64 -14.19
N GLY A 699 -14.96 18.33 -14.31
CA GLY A 699 -16.09 17.40 -14.33
C GLY A 699 -16.99 17.57 -15.57
N ILE A 700 -16.39 17.87 -16.72
CA ILE A 700 -17.06 18.03 -18.02
C ILE A 700 -17.12 16.68 -18.76
N THR A 701 -16.03 15.91 -18.72
CA THR A 701 -15.95 14.60 -19.39
C THR A 701 -16.94 13.60 -18.77
N SER A 702 -17.30 12.56 -19.52
CA SER A 702 -18.21 11.52 -19.04
C SER A 702 -17.63 10.80 -17.82
N ARG A 703 -18.47 10.51 -16.81
CA ARG A 703 -18.05 9.72 -15.64
C ARG A 703 -18.11 8.24 -15.97
N HIS A 704 -17.00 7.54 -15.76
CA HIS A 704 -16.94 6.09 -15.85
C HIS A 704 -16.70 5.49 -14.45
N LEU A 705 -17.30 4.33 -14.20
CA LEU A 705 -16.98 3.47 -13.08
C LEU A 705 -15.89 2.49 -13.49
N LEU A 706 -14.80 2.47 -12.74
CA LEU A 706 -13.72 1.51 -12.86
C LEU A 706 -14.02 0.36 -11.90
N ILE A 707 -14.24 -0.83 -12.44
CA ILE A 707 -14.61 -2.03 -11.68
C ILE A 707 -13.46 -3.03 -11.78
N GLY A 708 -12.83 -3.33 -10.64
CA GLY A 708 -11.83 -4.37 -10.52
C GLY A 708 -12.49 -5.74 -10.35
N LEU A 709 -12.30 -6.63 -11.33
CA LEU A 709 -12.79 -8.01 -11.28
C LEU A 709 -11.82 -8.91 -10.48
N PRO A 710 -12.29 -10.03 -9.90
CA PRO A 710 -11.43 -10.98 -9.22
C PRO A 710 -10.42 -11.66 -10.15
N SER A 711 -10.68 -11.70 -11.47
CA SER A 711 -9.73 -12.14 -12.48
C SER A 711 -8.53 -11.19 -12.66
N GLY A 712 -8.57 -10.00 -12.05
CA GLY A 712 -7.56 -8.96 -12.17
C GLY A 712 -7.77 -8.02 -13.36
N ALA A 713 -8.81 -8.22 -14.18
CA ALA A 713 -9.20 -7.28 -15.23
C ALA A 713 -9.92 -6.05 -14.65
N ILE A 714 -9.69 -4.87 -15.22
CA ILE A 714 -10.37 -3.63 -14.84
C ILE A 714 -11.32 -3.21 -15.95
N LEU A 715 -12.63 -3.27 -15.66
CA LEU A 715 -13.69 -2.85 -16.57
C LEU A 715 -13.97 -1.36 -16.43
N SER A 716 -13.99 -0.63 -17.54
CA SER A 716 -14.50 0.75 -17.60
C SER A 716 -15.97 0.74 -18.01
N LEU A 717 -16.86 1.04 -17.07
CA LEU A 717 -18.31 1.05 -17.28
C LEU A 717 -18.83 2.51 -17.31
N PRO A 718 -19.43 2.97 -18.41
CA PRO A 718 -20.00 4.32 -18.47
C PRO A 718 -21.16 4.49 -17.48
N LYS A 719 -21.15 5.55 -16.65
CA LYS A 719 -22.23 5.84 -15.70
C LYS A 719 -23.57 6.10 -16.40
N ALA A 720 -23.55 6.59 -17.64
CA ALA A 720 -24.75 6.81 -18.45
C ALA A 720 -25.54 5.51 -18.74
N LEU A 721 -24.90 4.34 -18.69
CA LEU A 721 -25.61 3.05 -18.80
C LEU A 721 -26.41 2.74 -17.51
N LEU A 722 -25.88 3.17 -16.37
CA LEU A 722 -26.45 2.98 -15.04
C LEU A 722 -27.28 4.22 -14.67
N ASP A 723 -28.38 4.44 -15.35
CA ASP A 723 -29.26 5.61 -15.16
C ASP A 723 -30.65 5.14 -14.72
N PRO A 724 -31.17 5.57 -13.56
CA PRO A 724 -32.47 5.13 -13.07
C PRO A 724 -33.66 5.62 -13.89
N ARG A 725 -33.44 6.56 -14.82
CA ARG A 725 -34.47 7.10 -15.71
C ARG A 725 -34.66 6.25 -16.98
N ARG A 726 -33.91 5.17 -17.16
CA ARG A 726 -34.05 4.28 -18.32
C ARG A 726 -35.44 3.61 -18.28
N PRO A 727 -36.29 3.85 -19.30
CA PRO A 727 -37.66 3.37 -19.27
C PRO A 727 -37.72 1.88 -19.57
N GLU A 728 -38.61 1.14 -18.91
CA GLU A 728 -38.91 -0.26 -19.27
C GLU A 728 -39.54 -0.35 -20.65
N ILE A 729 -40.42 0.60 -20.98
CA ILE A 729 -41.07 0.73 -22.28
C ILE A 729 -40.73 2.11 -22.84
N PRO A 730 -40.08 2.20 -24.02
CA PRO A 730 -39.64 3.48 -24.57
C PRO A 730 -40.82 4.38 -24.94
N THR A 731 -40.70 5.67 -24.60
CA THR A 731 -41.63 6.75 -24.95
C THR A 731 -40.97 7.76 -25.90
N GLU A 732 -41.74 8.58 -26.61
CA GLU A 732 -41.19 9.62 -27.51
C GLU A 732 -40.24 10.59 -26.78
N GLN A 733 -40.59 11.01 -25.56
CA GLN A 733 -39.73 11.85 -24.72
C GLN A 733 -38.40 11.15 -24.38
N SER A 734 -38.43 9.86 -24.02
CA SER A 734 -37.21 9.11 -23.74
C SER A 734 -36.31 8.96 -24.97
N ARG A 735 -36.90 8.89 -26.17
CA ARG A 735 -36.18 8.84 -27.44
C ARG A 735 -35.55 10.18 -27.77
N GLU A 736 -36.25 11.29 -27.52
CA GLU A 736 -35.72 12.65 -27.69
C GLU A 736 -34.50 12.90 -26.77
N GLU A 737 -34.55 12.38 -25.54
CA GLU A 737 -33.42 12.43 -24.58
C GLU A 737 -32.29 11.42 -24.88
N ASN A 738 -32.45 10.57 -25.91
CA ASN A 738 -31.53 9.47 -26.23
C ASN A 738 -31.31 8.49 -25.07
N LEU A 739 -32.35 8.21 -24.28
CA LEU A 739 -32.30 7.20 -23.22
C LEU A 739 -32.43 5.80 -23.81
N ILE A 740 -31.45 4.96 -23.51
CA ILE A 740 -31.48 3.54 -23.88
C ILE A 740 -32.55 2.86 -23.00
N PRO A 741 -33.46 2.03 -23.55
CA PRO A 741 -34.46 1.32 -22.75
C PRO A 741 -33.79 0.42 -21.70
N TYR A 742 -34.46 0.18 -20.59
CA TYR A 742 -33.92 -0.60 -19.48
C TYR A 742 -33.53 -2.01 -19.94
N SER A 743 -32.26 -2.36 -19.69
CA SER A 743 -31.75 -3.71 -19.85
C SER A 743 -31.16 -4.12 -18.51
N PRO A 744 -31.72 -5.12 -17.82
CA PRO A 744 -31.26 -5.50 -16.49
C PRO A 744 -29.86 -6.10 -16.53
N ASP A 745 -29.50 -6.82 -17.59
CA ASP A 745 -28.18 -7.46 -17.71
C ASP A 745 -27.13 -6.47 -18.22
N VAL A 746 -26.13 -6.19 -17.39
CA VAL A 746 -24.98 -5.34 -17.73
C VAL A 746 -23.84 -6.23 -18.23
N GLN A 747 -23.69 -6.29 -19.54
CA GLN A 747 -22.74 -7.16 -20.21
C GLN A 747 -21.29 -6.71 -20.00
N ILE A 748 -20.40 -7.69 -19.87
CA ILE A 748 -18.94 -7.48 -19.82
C ILE A 748 -18.37 -7.73 -21.22
N HIS A 749 -17.83 -6.67 -21.83
CA HIS A 749 -17.10 -6.76 -23.09
C HIS A 749 -15.61 -6.58 -22.82
N ALA A 750 -14.79 -7.50 -23.34
CA ALA A 750 -13.34 -7.46 -23.15
C ALA A 750 -12.68 -6.20 -23.74
N GLU A 751 -13.29 -5.59 -24.74
CA GLU A 751 -12.87 -4.32 -25.36
C GLU A 751 -12.87 -3.14 -24.38
N ARG A 752 -13.60 -3.25 -23.27
CA ARG A 752 -13.68 -2.21 -22.23
C ARG A 752 -12.70 -2.44 -21.07
N PHE A 753 -11.83 -3.44 -21.17
CA PHE A 753 -10.77 -3.66 -20.19
C PHE A 753 -9.61 -2.70 -20.41
N ILE A 754 -9.31 -1.88 -19.41
CA ILE A 754 -8.26 -0.84 -19.53
C ILE A 754 -6.85 -1.40 -19.37
N ASN A 755 -6.72 -2.60 -18.79
CA ASN A 755 -5.43 -3.24 -18.50
C ASN A 755 -5.06 -4.35 -19.48
N TYR A 756 -5.86 -4.59 -20.53
CA TYR A 756 -5.63 -5.62 -21.54
C TYR A 756 -5.25 -6.99 -20.93
N ASN A 757 -3.97 -7.33 -20.95
CA ASN A 757 -3.35 -8.57 -20.47
C ASN A 757 -2.51 -8.40 -19.19
N GLN A 758 -2.46 -7.20 -18.60
CA GLN A 758 -1.79 -6.89 -17.34
C GLN A 758 -2.76 -7.05 -16.15
N THR A 759 -3.07 -8.30 -15.80
CA THR A 759 -3.98 -8.61 -14.70
C THR A 759 -3.36 -8.30 -13.35
N ILE A 760 -4.15 -7.76 -12.43
CA ILE A 760 -3.71 -7.40 -11.07
C ILE A 760 -4.27 -8.39 -10.07
N SER A 761 -3.39 -9.10 -9.39
CA SER A 761 -3.82 -10.08 -8.38
C SER A 761 -4.31 -9.39 -7.12
N ARG A 762 -5.42 -9.88 -6.56
CA ARG A 762 -6.01 -9.41 -5.28
C ARG A 762 -6.08 -7.88 -5.20
N MET A 763 -6.78 -7.28 -6.16
CA MET A 763 -7.00 -5.83 -6.16
C MET A 763 -7.72 -5.39 -4.89
N ARG A 764 -7.16 -4.39 -4.20
CA ARG A 764 -7.71 -3.84 -2.94
C ARG A 764 -8.32 -2.46 -3.14
N GLY A 765 -7.77 -1.67 -4.06
CA GLY A 765 -8.27 -0.34 -4.35
C GLY A 765 -7.88 0.15 -5.74
N ILE A 766 -8.64 1.13 -6.21
CA ILE A 766 -8.35 1.89 -7.42
C ILE A 766 -8.31 3.35 -6.98
N TYR A 767 -7.22 4.03 -7.31
CA TYR A 767 -7.07 5.47 -7.10
C TYR A 767 -7.21 6.19 -8.44
N THR A 768 -7.93 7.30 -8.42
CA THR A 768 -8.18 8.13 -9.59
C THR A 768 -7.78 9.57 -9.26
N ALA A 769 -6.98 10.17 -10.13
CA ALA A 769 -6.56 11.57 -10.01
C ALA A 769 -6.81 12.34 -11.31
N PRO A 770 -7.17 13.63 -11.20
CA PRO A 770 -7.28 14.49 -12.36
C PRO A 770 -5.90 14.74 -12.96
N SER A 771 -5.83 14.77 -14.29
CA SER A 771 -4.68 15.31 -15.02
C SER A 771 -4.87 16.81 -15.27
N GLY A 772 -3.88 17.48 -15.88
CA GLY A 772 -4.07 18.87 -16.35
C GLY A 772 -4.98 18.98 -17.58
N LEU A 773 -5.32 17.85 -18.23
CA LEU A 773 -6.29 17.75 -19.31
C LEU A 773 -7.66 17.31 -18.77
N GLU A 774 -8.73 17.87 -19.35
CA GLU A 774 -10.09 17.54 -18.94
C GLU A 774 -10.55 16.21 -19.54
N SER A 775 -9.94 15.77 -20.65
CA SER A 775 -10.29 14.48 -21.27
C SER A 775 -9.66 13.27 -20.58
N THR A 776 -8.64 13.46 -19.73
CA THR A 776 -7.81 12.37 -19.20
C THR A 776 -7.85 12.24 -17.69
N CYS A 777 -7.96 11.00 -17.20
CA CYS A 777 -7.90 10.64 -15.79
C CYS A 777 -6.72 9.69 -15.57
N LEU A 778 -5.88 9.99 -14.57
CA LEU A 778 -4.82 9.09 -14.13
C LEU A 778 -5.43 8.02 -13.21
N VAL A 779 -5.11 6.76 -13.47
CA VAL A 779 -5.64 5.60 -12.73
C VAL A 779 -4.49 4.79 -12.18
N VAL A 780 -4.55 4.48 -10.88
CA VAL A 780 -3.64 3.52 -10.24
C VAL A 780 -4.46 2.47 -9.53
N ALA A 781 -4.39 1.23 -10.00
CA ALA A 781 -4.95 0.10 -9.30
C ALA A 781 -3.85 -0.57 -8.46
N TYR A 782 -4.13 -0.80 -7.19
CA TYR A 782 -3.20 -1.42 -6.26
C TYR A 782 -3.83 -2.63 -5.56
N GLY A 783 -3.07 -3.72 -5.53
CA GLY A 783 -3.45 -5.01 -4.98
C GLY A 783 -2.20 -5.70 -4.43
N LEU A 784 -1.98 -6.96 -4.81
CA LEU A 784 -0.65 -7.56 -4.72
C LEU A 784 0.32 -6.89 -5.71
N ASP A 785 -0.20 -6.57 -6.90
CA ASP A 785 0.50 -5.87 -7.96
C ASP A 785 0.03 -4.41 -8.05
N ILE A 786 0.84 -3.55 -8.67
CA ILE A 786 0.52 -2.14 -8.91
C ILE A 786 0.46 -1.92 -10.42
N PHE A 787 -0.61 -1.28 -10.89
CA PHE A 787 -0.82 -0.94 -12.29
C PHE A 787 -1.22 0.52 -12.40
N GLN A 788 -0.54 1.26 -13.27
CA GLN A 788 -0.83 2.66 -13.58
C GLN A 788 -1.20 2.77 -15.05
N THR A 789 -2.23 3.56 -15.34
CA THR A 789 -2.61 3.89 -16.73
C THR A 789 -3.36 5.22 -16.79
N ARG A 790 -3.70 5.64 -18.00
CA ARG A 790 -4.53 6.81 -18.29
C ARG A 790 -5.83 6.34 -18.93
N VAL A 791 -6.95 6.93 -18.53
CA VAL A 791 -8.27 6.62 -19.09
C VAL A 791 -8.86 7.87 -19.73
N TYR A 792 -9.55 7.67 -20.86
CA TYR A 792 -10.15 8.72 -21.68
C TYR A 792 -11.65 8.48 -21.86
N PRO A 793 -12.50 8.86 -20.88
CA PRO A 793 -13.93 8.55 -20.92
C PRO A 793 -14.64 9.05 -22.18
N SER A 794 -14.37 10.30 -22.58
CA SER A 794 -14.94 10.94 -23.78
C SER A 794 -13.96 11.03 -24.96
N LYS A 795 -12.94 10.15 -25.00
CA LYS A 795 -11.77 10.26 -25.89
C LYS A 795 -11.01 11.59 -25.68
N GLN A 796 -9.83 11.72 -26.29
CA GLN A 796 -8.97 12.91 -26.13
C GLN A 796 -9.45 14.06 -27.02
N PHE A 797 -10.46 14.81 -26.56
CA PHE A 797 -11.04 15.91 -27.34
C PHE A 797 -10.26 17.23 -27.23
N ASP A 798 -9.35 17.35 -26.27
CA ASP A 798 -8.53 18.53 -25.95
C ASP A 798 -7.07 18.39 -26.43
N VAL A 799 -6.75 17.30 -27.13
CA VAL A 799 -5.43 17.05 -27.72
C VAL A 799 -5.58 16.84 -29.22
N LEU A 800 -4.57 17.26 -29.99
CA LEU A 800 -4.50 16.93 -31.41
C LEU A 800 -4.43 15.41 -31.58
N LYS A 801 -5.03 14.89 -32.65
CA LYS A 801 -5.03 13.44 -32.89
C LYS A 801 -3.60 12.90 -33.05
N ASP A 802 -3.37 11.69 -32.54
CA ASP A 802 -2.10 10.99 -32.70
C ASP A 802 -1.78 10.66 -34.18
N ASP A 803 -2.81 10.47 -35.01
CA ASP A 803 -2.72 10.16 -36.44
C ASP A 803 -2.78 11.41 -37.34
N TYR A 804 -2.47 12.59 -36.80
CA TYR A 804 -2.52 13.84 -37.56
C TYR A 804 -1.47 13.90 -38.67
N ASP A 805 -1.91 14.10 -39.91
CA ASP A 805 -1.03 14.15 -41.09
C ASP A 805 -0.39 15.54 -41.27
N TYR A 806 0.75 15.73 -40.61
CA TYR A 806 1.56 16.95 -40.74
C TYR A 806 2.13 17.15 -42.15
N VAL A 807 2.40 16.08 -42.90
CA VAL A 807 3.03 16.13 -44.22
C VAL A 807 2.03 16.64 -45.25
N LEU A 808 0.80 16.14 -45.22
CA LEU A 808 -0.29 16.60 -46.08
C LEU A 808 -0.48 18.11 -45.96
N ILE A 809 -0.68 18.62 -44.74
CA ILE A 809 -0.96 20.05 -44.53
C ILE A 809 0.24 20.92 -44.92
N SER A 810 1.45 20.50 -44.57
CA SER A 810 2.67 21.22 -44.96
C SER A 810 2.81 21.27 -46.49
N SER A 811 2.58 20.16 -47.18
CA SER A 811 2.68 20.08 -48.64
C SER A 811 1.60 20.92 -49.35
N VAL A 812 0.36 20.91 -48.84
CA VAL A 812 -0.73 21.75 -49.35
C VAL A 812 -0.42 23.22 -49.16
N LEU A 813 0.12 23.63 -48.01
CA LEU A 813 0.55 25.02 -47.76
C LEU A 813 1.62 25.46 -48.76
N PHE A 814 2.67 24.65 -48.96
CA PHE A 814 3.69 24.95 -49.97
C PHE A 814 3.07 25.04 -51.37
N GLY A 815 2.21 24.08 -51.73
CA GLY A 815 1.49 24.07 -53.00
C GLY A 815 0.67 25.36 -53.22
N LEU A 816 -0.06 25.82 -52.21
CA LEU A 816 -0.82 27.08 -52.25
C LEU A 816 0.08 28.31 -52.36
N VAL A 817 1.21 28.35 -51.64
CA VAL A 817 2.18 29.45 -51.74
C VAL A 817 2.79 29.52 -53.14
N PHE A 818 3.24 28.38 -53.70
CA PHE A 818 3.77 28.33 -55.06
C PHE A 818 2.69 28.69 -56.08
N ALA A 819 1.48 28.15 -55.96
CA ALA A 819 0.37 28.49 -56.82
C ALA A 819 0.07 29.99 -56.78
N THR A 820 0.06 30.62 -55.60
CA THR A 820 -0.17 32.06 -55.43
C THR A 820 0.94 32.89 -56.09
N MET A 821 2.21 32.51 -55.93
CA MET A 821 3.33 33.22 -56.55
C MET A 821 3.28 33.11 -58.09
N ILE A 822 2.94 31.92 -58.60
CA ILE A 822 2.81 31.65 -60.03
C ILE A 822 1.61 32.43 -60.60
N THR A 823 0.43 32.34 -59.98
CA THR A 823 -0.79 33.03 -60.44
C THR A 823 -0.67 34.55 -60.35
N LYS A 824 -0.01 35.09 -59.31
CA LYS A 824 0.30 36.52 -59.22
C LYS A 824 1.10 37.00 -60.44
N ARG A 825 2.15 36.26 -60.82
CA ARG A 825 2.99 36.61 -61.97
C ARG A 825 2.22 36.48 -63.28
N LEU A 826 1.45 35.39 -63.45
CA LEU A 826 0.57 35.20 -64.61
C LEU A 826 -0.47 36.32 -64.76
N ALA A 827 -1.07 36.76 -63.65
CA ALA A 827 -2.05 37.85 -63.64
C ALA A 827 -1.42 39.19 -64.02
N GLN A 828 -0.23 39.51 -63.48
CA GLN A 828 0.52 40.71 -63.86
C GLN A 828 0.84 40.74 -65.36
N VAL A 829 1.31 39.61 -65.91
CA VAL A 829 1.58 39.47 -67.35
C VAL A 829 0.30 39.64 -68.17
N LYS A 830 -0.81 39.02 -67.75
CA LYS A 830 -2.10 39.13 -68.45
C LYS A 830 -2.65 40.57 -68.44
N LEU A 831 -2.58 41.27 -67.31
CA LEU A 831 -3.01 42.65 -67.19
C LEU A 831 -2.14 43.59 -68.02
N LEU A 832 -0.82 43.39 -68.01
CA LEU A 832 0.10 44.15 -68.86
C LEU A 832 -0.24 43.97 -70.34
N ASN A 833 -0.40 42.72 -70.80
CA ASN A 833 -0.78 42.44 -72.19
C ASN A 833 -2.15 43.02 -72.57
N ARG A 834 -3.08 43.14 -71.61
CA ARG A 834 -4.39 43.79 -71.82
C ARG A 834 -4.26 45.32 -71.91
N ALA A 835 -3.35 45.93 -71.15
CA ALA A 835 -3.15 47.37 -71.15
C ALA A 835 -2.36 47.88 -72.38
N TRP A 836 -1.52 47.02 -72.98
CA TRP A 836 -0.71 47.32 -74.17
C TRP A 836 -1.44 47.04 -75.50
N ARG A 837 -2.72 46.68 -75.43
CA ARG A 837 -3.59 46.41 -76.57
C ARG A 837 -4.70 47.43 -76.57
#